data_AF-A0A091EFT2-F1
#
_entry.id   AF-A0A091EFT2-F1
#
_cell.length_a   1.000
_cell.length_b   1.000
_cell.length_c   1.000
_cell.angle_alpha   90.00
_cell.angle_beta   90.00
_cell.angle_gamma   90.00
#
_symmetry.space_group_name_H-M   'P 1'
#
loop_
_entity.id
_entity.type
_entity.pdbx_description
1 polymer ?
#
loop_
_entity_poly.entity_id
_entity_poly.type
_entity_poly.pdbx_seq_one_letter_code
_entity_poly.pdbx_strand_id
1 'polypeptide(L)'
;MRLSPLAFPRWRHNRAQIQRIVCDARATIGSGAGAGAGAASGAPSWRGRPCLAQAPSSLNLRVTRSSGGARQRSVTTTAEVGTARVMAMSDSGASRLRRQLESGGFEARLYVKQLSQQSDGDRDLQEHRQRVQALAEETAQNLKRNVYQNYRQFIETAREISYLESEMYQLSHLLTEQKMGTPRDSPSAGEEGKQRTLTTLLEKVEGCRHLLETPGQYLVYNGDLVEYEADHMAQLQRVHGFLMNDCLLVATWLPQRRGMYRYNALYQLDGLAVVNVKDNPPMKDMFKLLMFPESRIFQAENAKIKREWLEVLEETKRALSEKKRREQEEAAAPRGPPQVTAKASNPFEDDDDEEPATPEVEEEKVDLSVEWIQELPEDLDVCIAQRDFEGAVDLLDKLNHYLEGKTGSPPVKELRAKVDERVRQLTEVLVFELSPDRSLRGGPKATRRAVSQLIRLGQCTKACELFLRNRAAAVHTAIRQLRIEGATLLYIHKLCHVFFTSLLETAREFETDFAGTDSGCYSAFVVWARSAMGMFVDAFSKQVFDSKESLSTAAECVKVAKEHCQQLGEIGLDLTFIIHALLVKDIQGALHSYKEIIIEATKHRNSEEMWRRMNLMTPEALSKLKEEMRSCRVSNFEQYTGDDCWVNLSYTVVAFTKQTMGFLEEALKLYFPELHMVLLESLVEIILVAVQHVDYSLRCEQDPEKKAFIRQNASFLYETVLPVVEKRFEEGVGKPAKQLQDLRNTSRLMRVNPESTTSVV
;
A
#
# COMPACT_ATOMS: atom_id res chain seq x y z
N MET A 1 -31.90 -27.65 -18.23
CA MET A 1 -32.11 -27.81 -16.77
C MET A 1 -32.53 -26.45 -16.20
N ARG A 2 -33.74 -26.32 -15.65
CA ARG A 2 -34.22 -25.07 -15.02
C ARG A 2 -33.71 -25.02 -13.58
N LEU A 3 -32.80 -24.11 -13.26
CA LEU A 3 -32.44 -23.77 -11.88
C LEU A 3 -33.30 -22.60 -11.39
N SER A 4 -33.95 -22.79 -10.25
CA SER A 4 -35.00 -21.94 -9.70
C SER A 4 -34.49 -20.58 -9.19
N PRO A 5 -35.28 -19.49 -9.26
CA PRO A 5 -34.87 -18.12 -8.88
C PRO A 5 -34.64 -17.89 -7.37
N LEU A 6 -34.78 -18.93 -6.54
CA LEU A 6 -34.75 -18.86 -5.07
C LEU A 6 -33.33 -18.94 -4.47
N ALA A 7 -32.28 -19.13 -5.28
CA ALA A 7 -30.91 -19.24 -4.80
C ALA A 7 -30.28 -17.86 -4.45
N PHE A 8 -30.62 -16.82 -5.22
CA PHE A 8 -30.06 -15.47 -5.06
C PHE A 8 -30.41 -14.78 -3.71
N PRO A 9 -31.66 -14.88 -3.20
CA PRO A 9 -32.02 -14.28 -1.91
C PRO A 9 -31.33 -14.95 -0.72
N ARG A 10 -31.18 -16.29 -0.74
CA ARG A 10 -30.44 -17.05 0.29
C ARG A 10 -28.95 -16.71 0.30
N TRP A 11 -28.37 -16.47 -0.87
CA TRP A 11 -26.97 -16.05 -1.01
C TRP A 11 -26.72 -14.65 -0.45
N ARG A 12 -27.62 -13.69 -0.71
CA ARG A 12 -27.54 -12.34 -0.12
C ARG A 12 -27.67 -12.36 1.41
N HIS A 13 -28.52 -13.24 1.95
CA HIS A 13 -28.67 -13.39 3.40
C HIS A 13 -27.39 -13.95 4.06
N ASN A 14 -26.77 -14.97 3.47
CA ASN A 14 -25.49 -15.52 3.94
C ASN A 14 -24.33 -14.52 3.81
N ARG A 15 -24.31 -13.69 2.74
CA ARG A 15 -23.33 -12.61 2.56
C ARG A 15 -23.41 -11.56 3.68
N ALA A 16 -24.62 -11.13 4.03
CA ALA A 16 -24.83 -10.19 5.13
C ALA A 16 -24.43 -10.77 6.49
N GLN A 17 -24.61 -12.08 6.67
CA GLN A 17 -24.25 -12.80 7.89
C GLN A 17 -22.73 -12.96 8.05
N ILE A 18 -22.02 -13.30 6.96
CA ILE A 18 -20.56 -13.42 6.93
C ILE A 18 -19.90 -12.05 7.08
N GLN A 19 -20.41 -11.00 6.42
CA GLN A 19 -19.91 -9.64 6.60
C GLN A 19 -20.13 -9.11 8.02
N ARG A 20 -21.24 -9.46 8.68
CA ARG A 20 -21.44 -9.16 10.11
C ARG A 20 -20.43 -9.87 11.00
N ILE A 21 -20.19 -11.17 10.79
CA ILE A 21 -19.21 -11.94 11.57
C ILE A 21 -17.79 -11.37 11.40
N VAL A 22 -17.43 -10.96 10.18
CA VAL A 22 -16.12 -10.34 9.89
C VAL A 22 -16.02 -8.94 10.50
N CYS A 23 -17.08 -8.14 10.47
CA CYS A 23 -17.12 -6.83 11.11
C CYS A 23 -17.07 -6.93 12.65
N ASP A 24 -17.79 -7.88 13.25
CA ASP A 24 -17.78 -8.12 14.70
C ASP A 24 -16.41 -8.65 15.16
N ALA A 25 -15.76 -9.51 14.36
CA ALA A 25 -14.38 -9.94 14.61
C ALA A 25 -13.38 -8.77 14.55
N ARG A 26 -13.60 -7.80 13.65
CA ARG A 26 -12.78 -6.58 13.52
C ARG A 26 -12.99 -5.62 14.69
N ALA A 27 -14.23 -5.46 15.14
CA ALA A 27 -14.59 -4.62 16.29
C ALA A 27 -14.03 -5.19 17.61
N THR A 28 -14.04 -6.52 17.76
CA THR A 28 -13.50 -7.20 18.96
C THR A 28 -11.97 -7.07 19.06
N ILE A 29 -11.26 -6.97 17.92
CA ILE A 29 -9.81 -6.74 17.88
C ILE A 29 -9.47 -5.25 18.09
N GLY A 30 -10.36 -4.33 17.66
CA GLY A 30 -10.19 -2.88 17.82
C GLY A 30 -10.43 -2.34 19.24
N SER A 31 -11.29 -2.98 20.03
CA SER A 31 -11.58 -2.55 21.43
C SER A 31 -10.54 -3.00 22.48
N GLY A 32 -9.46 -3.65 22.07
CA GLY A 32 -8.40 -4.13 22.98
C GLY A 32 -7.30 -3.11 23.30
N ALA A 33 -7.30 -1.94 22.65
CA ALA A 33 -6.31 -0.89 22.87
C ALA A 33 -7.00 0.44 23.16
N GLY A 34 -7.22 0.72 24.45
CA GLY A 34 -7.63 2.05 24.93
C GLY A 34 -8.93 2.06 25.72
N ALA A 35 -8.86 1.72 27.01
CA ALA A 35 -9.85 2.18 27.98
C ALA A 35 -9.19 2.37 29.35
N GLY A 36 -8.99 3.63 29.71
CA GLY A 36 -8.61 4.06 31.06
C GLY A 36 -8.96 5.55 31.26
N ALA A 37 -10.10 5.80 31.93
CA ALA A 37 -10.58 7.06 32.54
C ALA A 37 -10.85 8.26 31.59
N GLY A 38 -11.86 9.13 31.76
CA GLY A 38 -12.85 9.37 32.82
C GLY A 38 -13.92 10.37 32.30
N ALA A 39 -14.98 10.57 33.08
CA ALA A 39 -16.24 11.22 32.71
C ALA A 39 -16.20 12.77 32.62
N ALA A 40 -17.03 13.38 31.75
CA ALA A 40 -18.10 14.36 32.07
C ALA A 40 -18.49 15.30 30.89
N SER A 41 -19.81 15.35 30.63
CA SER A 41 -20.68 16.44 30.13
C SER A 41 -20.42 17.19 28.80
N GLY A 42 -21.46 17.20 27.94
CA GLY A 42 -21.74 18.29 27.01
C GLY A 42 -22.33 17.88 25.64
N ALA A 43 -23.65 17.64 25.55
CA ALA A 43 -24.39 17.51 24.28
C ALA A 43 -24.85 18.90 23.76
N PRO A 44 -25.26 19.10 22.47
CA PRO A 44 -26.61 18.68 22.04
C PRO A 44 -26.86 18.32 20.54
N SER A 45 -27.93 17.51 20.36
CA SER A 45 -28.90 17.38 19.25
C SER A 45 -28.39 16.90 17.87
N TRP A 46 -29.01 15.89 17.22
CA TRP A 46 -30.35 15.94 16.60
C TRP A 46 -31.21 14.66 16.78
N ARG A 47 -32.53 14.86 16.90
CA ARG A 47 -33.63 13.86 16.87
C ARG A 47 -33.86 13.35 15.42
N GLY A 48 -34.41 12.16 15.13
CA GLY A 48 -34.92 11.07 15.96
C GLY A 48 -35.52 9.89 15.16
N ARG A 49 -35.50 8.69 15.79
CA ARG A 49 -36.50 7.58 15.83
C ARG A 49 -36.99 6.88 14.52
N PRO A 50 -37.58 5.66 14.56
CA PRO A 50 -36.95 4.36 14.86
C PRO A 50 -37.45 3.22 13.91
N CYS A 51 -36.84 2.02 13.90
CA CYS A 51 -37.53 0.80 13.44
C CYS A 51 -37.03 -0.45 14.17
N LEU A 52 -37.97 -1.17 14.77
CA LEU A 52 -37.85 -2.50 15.37
C LEU A 52 -37.53 -3.56 14.31
N ALA A 53 -36.75 -4.60 14.66
CA ALA A 53 -36.97 -5.95 14.12
C ALA A 53 -36.30 -7.03 15.00
N GLN A 54 -37.11 -8.04 15.32
CA GLN A 54 -36.79 -9.28 16.04
C GLN A 54 -35.81 -10.17 15.27
N ALA A 55 -35.02 -10.96 16.00
CA ALA A 55 -34.20 -12.04 15.46
C ALA A 55 -34.98 -13.37 15.47
N PRO A 56 -34.88 -14.22 14.42
CA PRO A 56 -35.28 -15.62 14.51
C PRO A 56 -34.08 -16.56 14.67
N SER A 57 -34.35 -17.62 15.41
CA SER A 57 -33.50 -18.76 15.80
C SER A 57 -33.46 -19.88 14.74
N SER A 58 -32.37 -20.66 14.82
CA SER A 58 -32.11 -22.04 14.35
C SER A 58 -32.18 -22.41 12.85
N LEU A 59 -31.13 -23.08 12.36
CA LEU A 59 -31.20 -24.13 11.32
C LEU A 59 -29.94 -25.02 11.33
N ASN A 60 -30.15 -26.31 11.63
CA ASN A 60 -29.18 -27.40 11.55
C ASN A 60 -28.84 -27.73 10.08
N LEU A 61 -27.58 -28.05 9.76
CA LEU A 61 -27.21 -28.81 8.56
C LEU A 61 -26.43 -30.08 8.93
N ARG A 62 -27.03 -31.21 8.55
CA ARG A 62 -26.58 -32.59 8.72
C ARG A 62 -25.62 -32.92 7.55
N VAL A 63 -24.39 -33.33 7.84
CA VAL A 63 -23.47 -33.87 6.83
C VAL A 63 -23.44 -35.39 6.94
N THR A 64 -23.92 -36.09 5.91
CA THR A 64 -23.74 -37.52 5.70
C THR A 64 -22.37 -37.76 5.06
N ARG A 65 -21.57 -38.67 5.63
CA ARG A 65 -20.30 -39.14 5.05
C ARG A 65 -20.33 -40.67 5.01
N SER A 66 -20.26 -41.25 3.81
CA SER A 66 -20.07 -42.69 3.62
C SER A 66 -18.59 -43.03 3.51
N SER A 67 -18.26 -44.16 4.13
CA SER A 67 -17.00 -44.87 4.35
C SER A 67 -16.01 -45.03 3.19
N GLY A 68 -14.73 -45.02 3.55
CA GLY A 68 -13.63 -45.71 2.86
C GLY A 68 -12.39 -45.67 3.76
N GLY A 69 -12.09 -46.78 4.44
CA GLY A 69 -11.16 -46.82 5.58
C GLY A 69 -9.69 -46.96 5.23
N ALA A 70 -8.82 -46.53 6.16
CA ALA A 70 -7.47 -47.07 6.34
C ALA A 70 -6.92 -46.73 7.74
N ARG A 71 -6.82 -47.78 8.56
CA ARG A 71 -5.82 -48.09 9.60
C ARG A 71 -5.31 -46.99 10.56
N GLN A 72 -5.71 -47.20 11.81
CA GLN A 72 -5.02 -46.94 13.07
C GLN A 72 -3.48 -46.84 12.99
N ARG A 73 -2.92 -45.83 13.65
CA ARG A 73 -1.80 -46.01 14.59
C ARG A 73 -2.00 -45.11 15.81
N SER A 74 -2.20 -45.79 16.94
CA SER A 74 -2.08 -45.28 18.29
C SER A 74 -0.63 -44.92 18.59
N VAL A 75 -0.39 -43.76 19.19
CA VAL A 75 0.74 -43.57 20.11
C VAL A 75 0.17 -42.96 21.38
N THR A 76 -0.16 -43.85 22.30
CA THR A 76 -0.28 -43.56 23.73
C THR A 76 1.11 -43.36 24.31
N THR A 77 1.36 -42.21 24.91
CA THR A 77 2.37 -42.07 25.96
C THR A 77 1.66 -41.73 27.26
N THR A 78 1.72 -42.68 28.18
CA THR A 78 1.23 -42.62 29.56
C THR A 78 2.26 -42.02 30.51
N ALA A 79 1.75 -41.58 31.67
CA ALA A 79 2.43 -41.14 32.90
C ALA A 79 2.57 -39.60 33.00
N GLU A 80 2.14 -38.92 34.07
CA GLU A 80 2.03 -39.33 35.48
C GLU A 80 0.80 -38.70 36.17
N VAL A 81 0.18 -39.48 37.06
CA VAL A 81 -0.80 -39.01 38.05
C VAL A 81 -0.04 -38.64 39.31
N GLY A 82 -0.07 -37.37 39.68
CA GLY A 82 0.43 -36.90 40.96
C GLY A 82 -0.22 -35.56 41.32
N THR A 83 -0.96 -35.54 42.43
CA THR A 83 -1.45 -34.35 43.14
C THR A 83 -2.51 -33.47 42.46
N ALA A 84 -3.79 -33.81 42.63
CA ALA A 84 -4.88 -32.80 42.71
C ALA A 84 -6.21 -33.40 43.20
N ARG A 85 -6.25 -34.04 44.38
CA ARG A 85 -7.50 -34.54 44.98
C ARG A 85 -8.18 -33.51 45.91
N VAL A 86 -8.03 -32.20 45.62
CA VAL A 86 -8.63 -31.11 46.42
C VAL A 86 -9.40 -30.05 45.58
N MET A 87 -9.43 -30.12 44.25
CA MET A 87 -10.15 -29.12 43.42
C MET A 87 -11.41 -29.62 42.68
N ALA A 88 -11.85 -30.86 42.91
CA ALA A 88 -12.98 -31.44 42.14
C ALA A 88 -14.39 -30.99 42.57
N MET A 89 -14.53 -30.09 43.55
CA MET A 89 -15.85 -29.64 44.05
C MET A 89 -16.32 -28.29 43.50
N SER A 90 -15.46 -27.48 42.87
CA SER A 90 -15.82 -26.15 42.32
C SER A 90 -16.23 -26.16 40.83
N ASP A 91 -15.89 -27.22 40.09
CA ASP A 91 -16.04 -27.26 38.62
C ASP A 91 -17.48 -27.56 38.15
N SER A 92 -18.32 -28.11 39.03
CA SER A 92 -19.71 -28.46 38.71
C SER A 92 -20.63 -27.25 38.53
N GLY A 93 -20.34 -26.15 39.24
CA GLY A 93 -21.11 -24.90 39.19
C GLY A 93 -20.85 -24.08 37.93
N ALA A 94 -19.57 -23.90 37.57
CA ALA A 94 -19.18 -23.18 36.35
C ALA A 94 -19.68 -23.89 35.08
N SER A 95 -19.59 -25.23 35.06
CA SER A 95 -20.06 -26.06 33.95
C SER A 95 -21.59 -26.10 33.79
N ARG A 96 -22.36 -25.90 34.87
CA ARG A 96 -23.83 -25.74 34.81
C ARG A 96 -24.21 -24.34 34.36
N LEU A 97 -23.55 -23.32 34.90
CA LEU A 97 -23.76 -21.92 34.53
C LEU A 97 -23.50 -21.70 33.04
N ARG A 98 -22.40 -22.24 32.51
CA ARG A 98 -22.07 -22.21 31.09
C ARG A 98 -23.17 -22.84 30.21
N ARG A 99 -23.66 -24.03 30.57
CA ARG A 99 -24.75 -24.71 29.85
C ARG A 99 -26.09 -23.97 29.90
N GLN A 100 -26.39 -23.26 31.00
CA GLN A 100 -27.58 -22.43 31.09
C GLN A 100 -27.49 -21.19 30.19
N LEU A 101 -26.32 -20.54 30.15
CA LEU A 101 -26.07 -19.35 29.32
C LEU A 101 -25.99 -19.67 27.81
N GLU A 102 -25.52 -20.87 27.44
CA GLU A 102 -25.43 -21.34 26.05
C GLU A 102 -26.77 -21.87 25.48
N SER A 103 -27.84 -21.90 26.28
CA SER A 103 -29.14 -22.40 25.83
C SER A 103 -29.82 -21.43 24.85
N GLY A 104 -30.29 -21.94 23.69
CA GLY A 104 -30.84 -21.11 22.61
C GLY A 104 -32.17 -20.38 22.90
N GLY A 105 -32.70 -20.50 24.12
CA GLY A 105 -33.90 -19.80 24.62
C GLY A 105 -33.64 -18.95 25.86
N PHE A 106 -32.39 -18.57 26.11
CA PHE A 106 -31.99 -17.82 27.29
C PHE A 106 -32.54 -16.38 27.29
N GLU A 107 -33.35 -16.03 28.30
CA GLU A 107 -33.81 -14.66 28.53
C GLU A 107 -33.11 -14.02 29.74
N ALA A 108 -32.24 -13.04 29.46
CA ALA A 108 -31.43 -12.37 30.47
C ALA A 108 -32.26 -11.73 31.60
N ARG A 109 -33.45 -11.19 31.27
CA ARG A 109 -34.32 -10.52 32.25
C ARG A 109 -34.96 -11.51 33.24
N LEU A 110 -35.38 -12.68 32.77
CA LEU A 110 -35.92 -13.73 33.63
C LEU A 110 -34.82 -14.36 34.49
N TYR A 111 -33.63 -14.54 33.91
CA TYR A 111 -32.47 -15.05 34.63
C TYR A 111 -32.05 -14.15 35.79
N VAL A 112 -31.93 -12.83 35.57
CA VAL A 112 -31.58 -11.86 36.63
C VAL A 112 -32.68 -11.78 37.68
N LYS A 113 -33.96 -11.88 37.29
CA LYS A 113 -35.09 -11.90 38.23
C LYS A 113 -35.06 -13.14 39.12
N GLN A 114 -34.74 -14.31 38.56
CA GLN A 114 -34.64 -15.57 39.30
C GLN A 114 -33.39 -15.59 40.20
N LEU A 115 -32.28 -15.04 39.74
CA LEU A 115 -31.05 -14.88 40.53
C LEU A 115 -31.27 -13.95 41.73
N SER A 116 -31.97 -12.83 41.53
CA SER A 116 -32.34 -11.89 42.60
C SER A 116 -33.35 -12.47 43.60
N GLN A 117 -34.16 -13.44 43.21
CA GLN A 117 -35.13 -14.11 44.10
C GLN A 117 -34.52 -15.24 44.91
N GLN A 118 -33.39 -15.80 44.46
CA GLN A 118 -32.70 -16.94 45.08
C GLN A 118 -31.48 -16.52 45.93
N SER A 119 -31.05 -15.26 45.83
CA SER A 119 -29.87 -14.76 46.55
C SER A 119 -30.33 -13.99 47.79
N ASP A 120 -29.91 -14.43 48.98
CA ASP A 120 -30.31 -13.83 50.27
C ASP A 120 -29.39 -12.67 50.72
N GLY A 121 -28.52 -12.15 49.84
CA GLY A 121 -27.69 -10.98 50.14
C GLY A 121 -26.83 -10.45 49.00
N ASP A 122 -26.32 -9.22 49.17
CA ASP A 122 -25.46 -8.52 48.19
C ASP A 122 -24.15 -9.28 47.88
N ARG A 123 -23.62 -10.01 48.87
CA ARG A 123 -22.41 -10.81 48.74
C ARG A 123 -22.56 -11.95 47.72
N ASP A 124 -23.70 -12.64 47.73
CA ASP A 124 -23.94 -13.78 46.83
C ASP A 124 -24.14 -13.30 45.38
N LEU A 125 -24.74 -12.13 45.20
CA LEU A 125 -24.87 -11.46 43.90
C LEU A 125 -23.52 -11.00 43.36
N GLN A 126 -22.64 -10.47 44.21
CA GLN A 126 -21.27 -10.10 43.83
C GLN A 126 -20.43 -11.31 43.45
N GLU A 127 -20.51 -12.41 44.20
CA GLU A 127 -19.83 -13.66 43.83
C GLU A 127 -20.34 -14.23 42.51
N HIS A 128 -21.66 -14.23 42.29
CA HIS A 128 -22.24 -14.66 41.01
C HIS A 128 -21.81 -13.76 39.85
N ARG A 129 -21.76 -12.45 40.06
CA ARG A 129 -21.24 -11.49 39.07
C ARG A 129 -19.78 -11.77 38.73
N GLN A 130 -18.93 -12.01 39.73
CA GLN A 130 -17.51 -12.35 39.50
C GLN A 130 -17.36 -13.67 38.73
N ARG A 131 -18.18 -14.69 39.03
CA ARG A 131 -18.17 -15.97 38.28
C ARG A 131 -18.59 -15.79 36.82
N VAL A 132 -19.63 -14.98 36.55
CA VAL A 132 -20.04 -14.66 35.17
C VAL A 132 -18.96 -13.87 34.43
N GLN A 133 -18.30 -12.94 35.11
CA GLN A 133 -17.22 -12.13 34.54
C GLN A 133 -15.99 -12.99 34.20
N ALA A 134 -15.57 -13.88 35.10
CA ALA A 134 -14.48 -14.83 34.83
C ALA A 134 -14.80 -15.75 33.65
N LEU A 135 -16.05 -16.25 33.56
CA LEU A 135 -16.48 -17.09 32.43
C LEU A 135 -16.51 -16.30 31.10
N ALA A 136 -16.87 -15.01 31.15
CA ALA A 136 -16.85 -14.12 29.98
C ALA A 136 -15.41 -13.87 29.49
N GLU A 137 -14.47 -13.63 30.40
CA GLU A 137 -13.06 -13.46 30.07
C GLU A 137 -12.44 -14.74 29.50
N GLU A 138 -12.75 -15.90 30.09
CA GLU A 138 -12.29 -17.21 29.61
C GLU A 138 -12.85 -17.52 28.21
N THR A 139 -14.15 -17.28 27.98
CA THR A 139 -14.78 -17.49 26.67
C THR A 139 -14.22 -16.54 25.62
N ALA A 140 -13.97 -15.27 25.96
CA ALA A 140 -13.31 -14.31 25.07
C ALA A 140 -11.89 -14.75 24.68
N GLN A 141 -11.09 -15.25 25.64
CA GLN A 141 -9.75 -15.78 25.38
C GLN A 141 -9.79 -17.05 24.53
N ASN A 142 -10.74 -17.95 24.79
CA ASN A 142 -10.92 -19.18 24.00
C ASN A 142 -11.39 -18.88 22.57
N LEU A 143 -12.31 -17.92 22.38
CA LEU A 143 -12.70 -17.40 21.08
C LEU A 143 -11.50 -16.80 20.36
N LYS A 144 -10.70 -15.97 21.03
CA LYS A 144 -9.48 -15.40 20.47
C LYS A 144 -8.54 -16.51 20.00
N ARG A 145 -8.20 -17.48 20.85
CA ARG A 145 -7.33 -18.62 20.47
C ARG A 145 -7.89 -19.42 19.28
N ASN A 146 -9.19 -19.70 19.27
CA ASN A 146 -9.84 -20.45 18.20
C ASN A 146 -9.83 -19.67 16.88
N VAL A 147 -10.11 -18.37 16.92
CA VAL A 147 -10.02 -17.46 15.77
C VAL A 147 -8.58 -17.37 15.27
N TYR A 148 -7.58 -17.25 16.14
CA TYR A 148 -6.16 -17.21 15.73
C TYR A 148 -5.69 -18.53 15.12
N GLN A 149 -6.07 -19.68 15.70
CA GLN A 149 -5.71 -21.00 15.18
C GLN A 149 -6.35 -21.28 13.82
N ASN A 150 -7.61 -20.88 13.65
CA ASN A 150 -8.35 -21.09 12.40
C ASN A 150 -8.24 -19.90 11.43
N TYR A 151 -7.50 -18.84 11.80
CA TYR A 151 -7.39 -17.60 11.02
C TYR A 151 -6.93 -17.87 9.58
N ARG A 152 -5.92 -18.73 9.43
CA ARG A 152 -5.39 -19.12 8.14
C ARG A 152 -6.45 -19.81 7.27
N GLN A 153 -7.20 -20.75 7.85
CA GLN A 153 -8.28 -21.45 7.16
C GLN A 153 -9.43 -20.50 6.82
N PHE A 154 -9.81 -19.58 7.70
CA PHE A 154 -10.83 -18.57 7.39
C PHE A 154 -10.42 -17.64 6.26
N ILE A 155 -9.16 -17.19 6.22
CA ILE A 155 -8.65 -16.33 5.15
C ILE A 155 -8.56 -17.10 3.83
N GLU A 156 -8.06 -18.35 3.84
CA GLU A 156 -7.99 -19.20 2.65
C GLU A 156 -9.39 -19.50 2.11
N THR A 157 -10.35 -19.89 2.97
CA THR A 157 -11.74 -20.16 2.58
C THR A 157 -12.44 -18.89 2.09
N ALA A 158 -12.21 -17.73 2.73
CA ALA A 158 -12.79 -16.46 2.27
C ALA A 158 -12.22 -16.04 0.91
N ARG A 159 -10.92 -16.26 0.66
CA ARG A 159 -10.31 -16.05 -0.66
C ARG A 159 -10.89 -16.98 -1.72
N GLU A 160 -11.08 -18.26 -1.41
CA GLU A 160 -11.73 -19.21 -2.32
C GLU A 160 -13.18 -18.81 -2.61
N ILE A 161 -13.94 -18.36 -1.61
CA ILE A 161 -15.31 -17.87 -1.83
C ILE A 161 -15.32 -16.62 -2.71
N SER A 162 -14.42 -15.65 -2.48
CA SER A 162 -14.32 -14.47 -3.35
C SER A 162 -13.87 -14.82 -4.77
N TYR A 163 -12.98 -15.79 -4.92
CA TYR A 163 -12.56 -16.29 -6.23
C TYR A 163 -13.74 -16.95 -6.95
N LEU A 164 -14.47 -17.86 -6.28
CA LEU A 164 -15.69 -18.47 -6.81
C LEU A 164 -16.80 -17.45 -7.09
N GLU A 165 -16.92 -16.39 -6.29
CA GLU A 165 -17.86 -15.28 -6.54
C GLU A 165 -17.48 -14.54 -7.82
N SER A 166 -16.20 -14.26 -8.04
CA SER A 166 -15.72 -13.61 -9.27
C SER A 166 -15.96 -14.47 -10.51
N GLU A 167 -15.70 -15.78 -10.42
CA GLU A 167 -15.99 -16.73 -11.51
C GLU A 167 -17.50 -16.85 -11.76
N MET A 168 -18.33 -16.87 -10.71
CA MET A 168 -19.79 -16.93 -10.85
C MET A 168 -20.37 -15.63 -11.45
N TYR A 169 -19.80 -14.47 -11.11
CA TYR A 169 -20.19 -13.20 -11.74
C TYR A 169 -19.78 -13.15 -13.22
N GLN A 170 -18.58 -13.62 -13.55
CA GLN A 170 -18.14 -13.76 -14.95
C GLN A 170 -19.05 -14.72 -15.72
N LEU A 171 -19.39 -15.88 -15.13
CA LEU A 171 -20.29 -16.85 -15.74
C LEU A 171 -21.72 -16.31 -15.88
N SER A 172 -22.20 -15.54 -14.89
CA SER A 172 -23.48 -14.85 -14.95
C SER A 172 -23.50 -13.78 -16.04
N HIS A 173 -22.41 -13.05 -16.23
CA HIS A 173 -22.26 -12.07 -17.30
C HIS A 173 -22.29 -12.76 -18.66
N LEU A 174 -21.49 -13.81 -18.85
CA LEU A 174 -21.47 -14.66 -20.05
C LEU A 174 -22.84 -15.30 -20.36
N LEU A 175 -23.57 -15.76 -19.34
CA LEU A 175 -24.92 -16.31 -19.52
C LEU A 175 -25.96 -15.22 -19.83
N THR A 176 -25.74 -13.99 -19.36
CA THR A 176 -26.59 -12.83 -19.67
C THR A 176 -26.34 -12.36 -21.11
N GLU A 177 -25.08 -12.35 -21.53
CA GLU A 177 -24.64 -12.13 -22.91
C GLU A 177 -25.17 -13.22 -23.86
N GLN A 178 -25.09 -14.50 -23.48
CA GLN A 178 -25.69 -15.60 -24.25
C GLN A 178 -27.22 -15.52 -24.31
N LYS A 179 -27.90 -15.02 -23.27
CA LYS A 179 -29.36 -14.83 -23.29
C LYS A 179 -29.80 -13.64 -24.14
N MET A 180 -28.97 -12.59 -24.25
CA MET A 180 -29.21 -11.48 -25.17
C MET A 180 -28.76 -11.81 -26.61
N GLY A 181 -27.96 -12.86 -26.79
CA GLY A 181 -27.44 -13.33 -28.07
C GLY A 181 -28.12 -14.58 -28.62
N THR A 182 -29.46 -14.70 -28.60
CA THR A 182 -30.14 -15.61 -29.53
C THR A 182 -30.29 -14.92 -30.89
N PRO A 183 -29.57 -15.34 -31.95
CA PRO A 183 -29.62 -14.63 -33.22
C PRO A 183 -30.79 -15.13 -34.08
N ARG A 184 -31.45 -14.18 -34.73
CA ARG A 184 -32.05 -14.38 -36.05
C ARG A 184 -30.95 -14.77 -37.04
N ASP A 185 -31.30 -15.68 -37.94
CA ASP A 185 -30.45 -16.31 -38.94
C ASP A 185 -29.52 -15.34 -39.71
N SER A 186 -28.21 -15.55 -39.61
CA SER A 186 -27.21 -15.06 -40.59
C SER A 186 -25.92 -15.92 -40.53
N PRO A 187 -25.27 -16.26 -41.67
CA PRO A 187 -24.24 -17.32 -41.72
C PRO A 187 -22.85 -16.90 -41.18
N SER A 188 -22.60 -15.61 -40.91
CA SER A 188 -21.28 -15.11 -40.49
C SER A 188 -21.02 -15.19 -38.97
N ALA A 189 -22.05 -15.42 -38.15
CA ALA A 189 -21.90 -15.47 -36.69
C ALA A 189 -21.24 -16.78 -36.18
N GLY A 190 -21.20 -17.83 -37.02
CA GLY A 190 -20.64 -19.13 -36.65
C GLY A 190 -19.11 -19.18 -36.61
N GLU A 191 -18.43 -18.36 -37.41
CA GLU A 191 -16.96 -18.32 -37.50
C GLU A 191 -16.36 -17.53 -36.33
N GLU A 192 -16.95 -16.39 -35.97
CA GLU A 192 -16.53 -15.60 -34.80
C GLU A 192 -16.67 -16.37 -33.49
N GLY A 193 -17.72 -17.19 -33.34
CA GLY A 193 -17.92 -18.04 -32.16
C GLY A 193 -16.86 -19.15 -32.03
N LYS A 194 -16.44 -19.75 -33.15
CA LYS A 194 -15.38 -20.76 -33.18
C LYS A 194 -14.00 -20.15 -32.92
N GLN A 195 -13.77 -18.91 -33.35
CA GLN A 195 -12.53 -18.19 -33.10
C GLN A 195 -12.38 -17.77 -31.63
N ARG A 196 -13.44 -17.27 -30.98
CA ARG A 196 -13.44 -16.99 -29.52
C ARG A 196 -13.20 -18.24 -28.67
N THR A 197 -13.75 -19.38 -29.10
CA THR A 197 -13.55 -20.68 -28.44
C THR A 197 -12.10 -21.15 -28.58
N LEU A 198 -11.48 -20.95 -29.75
CA LEU A 198 -10.06 -21.22 -30.00
C LEU A 198 -9.17 -20.39 -29.05
N THR A 199 -9.40 -19.08 -28.95
CA THR A 199 -8.64 -18.19 -28.06
C THR A 199 -8.69 -18.66 -26.60
N THR A 200 -9.89 -18.99 -26.10
CA THR A 200 -10.11 -19.46 -24.72
C THR A 200 -9.40 -20.80 -24.43
N LEU A 201 -9.27 -21.66 -25.43
CA LEU A 201 -8.60 -22.95 -25.30
C LEU A 201 -7.07 -22.82 -25.41
N LEU A 202 -6.57 -21.94 -26.28
CA LEU A 202 -5.13 -21.68 -26.44
C LEU A 202 -4.51 -20.96 -25.24
N GLU A 203 -5.28 -20.15 -24.49
CA GLU A 203 -4.84 -19.55 -23.22
C GLU A 203 -4.47 -20.60 -22.15
N LYS A 204 -5.03 -21.81 -22.24
CA LYS A 204 -4.72 -22.93 -21.34
C LYS A 204 -3.46 -23.70 -21.74
N VAL A 205 -2.84 -23.35 -22.88
CA VAL A 205 -1.63 -23.99 -23.40
C VAL A 205 -0.42 -23.08 -23.15
N GLU A 206 0.45 -23.46 -22.22
CA GLU A 206 1.72 -22.77 -21.96
C GLU A 206 2.62 -22.86 -23.20
N GLY A 207 3.05 -21.70 -23.71
CA GLY A 207 3.97 -21.58 -24.85
C GLY A 207 3.34 -21.14 -26.19
N CYS A 208 2.02 -20.94 -26.26
CA CYS A 208 1.30 -20.66 -27.51
C CYS A 208 1.08 -19.17 -27.85
N ARG A 209 1.87 -18.23 -27.30
CA ARG A 209 1.61 -16.78 -27.51
C ARG A 209 1.76 -16.34 -28.97
N HIS A 210 2.67 -16.94 -29.73
CA HIS A 210 2.96 -16.57 -31.12
C HIS A 210 1.87 -17.00 -32.13
N LEU A 211 0.95 -17.89 -31.76
CA LEU A 211 -0.10 -18.40 -32.67
C LEU A 211 -1.44 -17.66 -32.52
N LEU A 212 -1.61 -16.88 -31.45
CA LEU A 212 -2.80 -16.07 -31.19
C LEU A 212 -2.90 -14.84 -32.12
N GLU A 213 -1.82 -14.52 -32.84
CA GLU A 213 -1.69 -13.32 -33.67
C GLU A 213 -2.00 -13.56 -35.16
N THR A 214 -2.26 -14.80 -35.59
CA THR A 214 -2.55 -15.09 -37.01
C THR A 214 -4.04 -14.82 -37.34
N PRO A 215 -4.38 -13.81 -38.15
CA PRO A 215 -5.77 -13.51 -38.49
C PRO A 215 -6.39 -14.61 -39.37
N GLY A 216 -7.59 -15.06 -39.00
CA GLY A 216 -8.38 -16.03 -39.80
C GLY A 216 -8.30 -17.51 -39.37
N GLN A 217 -7.65 -17.84 -38.25
CA GLN A 217 -7.65 -19.22 -37.72
C GLN A 217 -8.87 -19.50 -36.83
N TYR A 218 -9.60 -20.59 -37.11
CA TYR A 218 -10.71 -21.06 -36.28
C TYR A 218 -10.57 -22.54 -35.95
N LEU A 219 -11.11 -22.93 -34.79
CA LEU A 219 -11.08 -24.32 -34.34
C LEU A 219 -12.07 -25.17 -35.15
N VAL A 220 -11.56 -26.27 -35.73
CA VAL A 220 -12.37 -27.28 -36.42
C VAL A 220 -12.72 -28.42 -35.47
N TYR A 221 -11.73 -28.97 -34.75
CA TYR A 221 -11.93 -30.08 -33.82
C TYR A 221 -10.86 -30.14 -32.73
N ASN A 222 -11.20 -30.68 -31.56
CA ASN A 222 -10.26 -30.88 -30.47
C ASN A 222 -10.55 -32.17 -29.70
N GLY A 223 -9.51 -32.80 -29.16
CA GLY A 223 -9.67 -34.06 -28.43
C GLY A 223 -8.39 -34.58 -27.79
N ASP A 224 -8.57 -35.43 -26.78
CA ASP A 224 -7.49 -36.11 -26.08
C ASP A 224 -7.00 -37.34 -26.87
N LEU A 225 -5.68 -37.51 -26.94
CA LEU A 225 -4.99 -38.61 -27.61
C LEU A 225 -3.83 -39.11 -26.73
N VAL A 226 -3.36 -40.32 -27.00
CA VAL A 226 -2.16 -40.89 -26.35
C VAL A 226 -1.10 -41.14 -27.41
N GLU A 227 0.09 -40.61 -27.19
CA GLU A 227 1.20 -40.77 -28.10
C GLU A 227 2.01 -42.05 -27.80
N TYR A 228 2.39 -42.74 -28.87
CA TYR A 228 3.23 -43.94 -28.84
C TYR A 228 4.52 -43.75 -29.65
N GLU A 229 5.58 -44.38 -29.17
CA GLU A 229 6.88 -44.43 -29.86
C GLU A 229 6.79 -45.29 -31.13
N ALA A 230 7.37 -44.81 -32.24
CA ALA A 230 7.24 -45.45 -33.55
C ALA A 230 7.94 -46.81 -33.67
N ASP A 231 9.02 -47.04 -32.91
CA ASP A 231 9.86 -48.24 -33.02
C ASP A 231 9.53 -49.30 -31.96
N HIS A 232 9.36 -48.90 -30.70
CA HIS A 232 9.15 -49.82 -29.57
C HIS A 232 7.68 -49.97 -29.12
N MET A 233 6.75 -49.20 -29.70
CA MET A 233 5.33 -49.16 -29.33
C MET A 233 5.10 -48.96 -27.82
N ALA A 234 6.01 -48.23 -27.17
CA ALA A 234 5.89 -47.81 -25.79
C ALA A 234 4.99 -46.57 -25.68
N GLN A 235 4.14 -46.54 -24.66
CA GLN A 235 3.30 -45.37 -24.36
C GLN A 235 4.18 -44.21 -23.88
N LEU A 236 4.19 -43.09 -24.61
CA LEU A 236 5.02 -41.93 -24.29
C LEU A 236 4.29 -40.97 -23.33
N GLN A 237 3.20 -40.36 -23.81
CA GLN A 237 2.55 -39.28 -23.08
C GLN A 237 1.10 -39.06 -23.53
N ARG A 238 0.30 -38.45 -22.65
CA ARG A 238 -1.05 -37.98 -23.00
C ARG A 238 -0.93 -36.61 -23.66
N VAL A 239 -1.57 -36.46 -24.81
CA VAL A 239 -1.57 -35.23 -25.61
C VAL A 239 -2.99 -34.77 -25.90
N HIS A 240 -3.15 -33.47 -26.15
CA HIS A 240 -4.38 -32.88 -26.63
C HIS A 240 -4.12 -32.31 -28.03
N GLY A 241 -4.91 -32.75 -29.00
CA GLY A 241 -4.86 -32.24 -30.37
C GLY A 241 -5.85 -31.10 -30.55
N PHE A 242 -5.41 -29.99 -31.15
CA PHE A 242 -6.24 -28.89 -31.61
C PHE A 242 -6.09 -28.78 -33.13
N LEU A 243 -7.15 -29.13 -33.86
CA LEU A 243 -7.21 -29.01 -35.31
C LEU A 243 -7.83 -27.66 -35.68
N MET A 244 -7.04 -26.83 -36.34
CA MET A 244 -7.43 -25.55 -36.91
C MET A 244 -7.65 -25.71 -38.42
N ASN A 245 -8.12 -24.64 -39.07
CA ASN A 245 -8.39 -24.63 -40.51
C ASN A 245 -7.15 -24.87 -41.38
N ASP A 246 -5.95 -24.48 -40.92
CA ASP A 246 -4.68 -24.55 -41.66
C ASP A 246 -3.59 -25.42 -40.99
N CYS A 247 -3.73 -25.69 -39.68
CA CYS A 247 -2.73 -26.39 -38.90
C CYS A 247 -3.32 -27.32 -37.81
N LEU A 248 -2.53 -28.31 -37.40
CA LEU A 248 -2.82 -29.22 -36.29
C LEU A 248 -1.79 -28.97 -35.17
N LEU A 249 -2.25 -28.46 -34.03
CA LEU A 249 -1.44 -28.26 -32.84
C LEU A 249 -1.57 -29.47 -31.90
N VAL A 250 -0.44 -29.99 -31.42
CA VAL A 250 -0.38 -31.04 -30.41
C VAL A 250 0.25 -30.48 -29.15
N ALA A 251 -0.47 -30.56 -28.03
CA ALA A 251 -0.04 -30.11 -26.72
C ALA A 251 0.06 -31.28 -25.74
N THR A 252 1.02 -31.26 -24.83
CA THR A 252 1.24 -32.33 -23.83
C THR A 252 0.56 -32.01 -22.52
N TRP A 253 0.02 -33.04 -21.86
CA TRP A 253 -0.66 -32.89 -20.57
C TRP A 253 0.33 -32.60 -19.43
N LEU A 254 0.09 -31.56 -18.60
CA LEU A 254 0.87 -31.31 -17.39
C LEU A 254 0.30 -32.06 -16.17
N PRO A 255 1.09 -32.89 -15.46
CA PRO A 255 0.62 -33.59 -14.25
C PRO A 255 0.36 -32.67 -13.04
N GLN A 256 1.06 -31.53 -12.95
CA GLN A 256 1.06 -30.66 -11.76
C GLN A 256 -0.04 -29.59 -11.75
N ARG A 257 -0.68 -29.28 -12.89
CA ARG A 257 -1.72 -28.25 -12.98
C ARG A 257 -2.90 -28.78 -13.81
N ARG A 258 -4.02 -29.05 -13.13
CA ARG A 258 -5.22 -29.66 -13.74
C ARG A 258 -5.81 -28.73 -14.80
N GLY A 259 -5.86 -29.19 -16.06
CA GLY A 259 -6.46 -28.44 -17.17
C GLY A 259 -5.51 -27.48 -17.90
N MET A 260 -4.20 -27.58 -17.69
CA MET A 260 -3.18 -26.87 -18.46
C MET A 260 -2.35 -27.83 -19.30
N TYR A 261 -2.00 -27.37 -20.50
CA TYR A 261 -1.21 -28.12 -21.47
C TYR A 261 0.09 -27.37 -21.79
N ARG A 262 1.13 -28.08 -22.24
CA ARG A 262 2.38 -27.49 -22.73
C ARG A 262 2.47 -27.68 -24.23
N TYR A 263 2.77 -26.61 -24.97
CA TYR A 263 3.06 -26.69 -26.41
C TYR A 263 4.09 -27.78 -26.70
N ASN A 264 3.80 -28.68 -27.64
CA ASN A 264 4.74 -29.73 -28.08
C ASN A 264 5.10 -29.56 -29.57
N ALA A 265 4.11 -29.56 -30.47
CA ALA A 265 4.38 -29.43 -31.90
C ALA A 265 3.20 -28.80 -32.67
N LEU A 266 3.50 -28.11 -33.77
CA LEU A 266 2.53 -27.56 -34.72
C LEU A 266 2.79 -28.13 -36.11
N TYR A 267 1.76 -28.67 -36.76
CA TYR A 267 1.84 -29.26 -38.10
C TYR A 267 1.01 -28.48 -39.09
N GLN A 268 1.63 -28.00 -40.17
CA GLN A 268 0.89 -27.44 -41.31
C GLN A 268 0.21 -28.58 -42.08
N LEU A 269 -1.06 -28.40 -42.44
CA LEU A 269 -1.86 -29.45 -43.08
C LEU A 269 -1.38 -29.80 -44.51
N ASP A 270 -0.62 -28.91 -45.17
CA ASP A 270 -0.06 -29.13 -46.51
C ASP A 270 0.94 -30.29 -46.58
N GLY A 271 1.75 -30.47 -45.53
CA GLY A 271 2.78 -31.50 -45.43
C GLY A 271 2.39 -32.73 -44.61
N LEU A 272 1.17 -32.75 -44.06
CA LEU A 272 0.68 -33.80 -43.16
C LEU A 272 0.10 -34.98 -43.95
N ALA A 273 0.66 -36.19 -43.77
CA ALA A 273 0.04 -37.42 -44.26
C ALA A 273 -0.52 -38.25 -43.09
N VAL A 274 -1.80 -38.61 -43.15
CA VAL A 274 -2.48 -39.37 -42.09
C VAL A 274 -2.68 -40.80 -42.57
N VAL A 275 -2.18 -41.77 -41.81
CA VAL A 275 -2.28 -43.20 -42.12
C VAL A 275 -3.09 -43.91 -41.05
N ASN A 276 -4.20 -44.53 -41.45
CA ASN A 276 -4.99 -45.37 -40.56
C ASN A 276 -4.25 -46.68 -40.27
N VAL A 277 -3.93 -46.95 -39.00
CA VAL A 277 -3.29 -48.21 -38.59
C VAL A 277 -4.39 -49.25 -38.39
N LYS A 278 -4.30 -50.40 -39.06
CA LYS A 278 -5.25 -51.51 -38.89
C LYS A 278 -5.14 -52.10 -37.48
N ASP A 279 -6.27 -52.45 -36.89
CA ASP A 279 -6.31 -53.00 -35.55
C ASP A 279 -5.66 -54.40 -35.53
N ASN A 280 -4.56 -54.54 -34.81
CA ASN A 280 -3.83 -55.78 -34.58
C ASN A 280 -3.21 -55.73 -33.18
N PRO A 281 -3.63 -56.55 -32.20
CA PRO A 281 -3.15 -56.47 -30.82
C PRO A 281 -1.61 -56.52 -30.77
N PRO A 282 -0.92 -55.54 -30.13
CA PRO A 282 -1.39 -54.53 -29.16
C PRO A 282 -1.90 -53.20 -29.74
N MET A 283 -1.93 -53.04 -31.07
CA MET A 283 -2.34 -51.84 -31.80
C MET A 283 -3.86 -51.81 -31.97
N LYS A 284 -4.55 -51.06 -31.12
CA LYS A 284 -6.01 -50.86 -31.21
C LYS A 284 -6.32 -49.37 -31.25
N ASP A 285 -7.18 -48.95 -32.16
CA ASP A 285 -7.67 -47.57 -32.26
C ASP A 285 -6.54 -46.54 -32.48
N MET A 286 -5.51 -46.93 -33.22
CA MET A 286 -4.35 -46.08 -33.55
C MET A 286 -4.38 -45.52 -34.97
N PHE A 287 -3.81 -44.34 -35.15
CA PHE A 287 -3.48 -43.74 -36.45
C PHE A 287 -2.10 -43.09 -36.40
N LYS A 288 -1.47 -42.94 -37.56
CA LYS A 288 -0.09 -42.47 -37.70
C LYS A 288 -0.06 -41.16 -38.49
N LEU A 289 0.63 -40.16 -37.97
CA LEU A 289 0.92 -38.90 -38.66
C LEU A 289 2.35 -38.98 -39.21
N LEU A 290 2.47 -38.81 -40.52
CA LEU A 290 3.73 -38.77 -41.24
C LEU A 290 4.01 -37.33 -41.65
N MET A 291 5.08 -36.77 -41.08
CA MET A 291 5.70 -35.52 -41.48
C MET A 291 7.12 -35.86 -41.92
N PHE A 292 7.70 -35.22 -42.94
CA PHE A 292 9.13 -35.42 -43.16
C PHE A 292 9.92 -34.53 -42.17
N PRO A 293 10.88 -35.06 -41.37
CA PRO A 293 11.38 -36.44 -41.29
C PRO A 293 10.75 -37.29 -40.16
N GLU A 294 9.77 -36.78 -39.41
CA GLU A 294 9.21 -37.41 -38.20
C GLU A 294 7.89 -38.17 -38.39
N SER A 295 7.83 -39.38 -37.85
CA SER A 295 6.65 -40.24 -37.87
C SER A 295 6.12 -40.46 -36.44
N ARG A 296 4.89 -40.01 -36.14
CA ARG A 296 4.28 -40.13 -34.80
C ARG A 296 3.02 -40.99 -34.81
N ILE A 297 2.82 -41.81 -33.79
CA ILE A 297 1.66 -42.71 -33.66
C ILE A 297 0.78 -42.22 -32.50
N PHE A 298 -0.52 -42.10 -32.74
CA PHE A 298 -1.51 -41.68 -31.76
C PHE A 298 -2.59 -42.74 -31.60
N GLN A 299 -2.97 -43.00 -30.35
CA GLN A 299 -4.11 -43.82 -29.98
C GLN A 299 -5.27 -42.93 -29.55
N ALA A 300 -6.44 -43.15 -30.14
CA ALA A 300 -7.69 -42.55 -29.72
C ALA A 300 -8.34 -43.37 -28.60
N GLU A 301 -9.18 -42.74 -27.78
CA GLU A 301 -9.89 -43.41 -26.69
C GLU A 301 -10.80 -44.55 -27.17
N ASN A 302 -11.41 -44.41 -28.35
CA ASN A 302 -12.32 -45.39 -28.94
C ASN A 302 -12.27 -45.37 -30.49
N ALA A 303 -12.64 -46.49 -31.13
CA ALA A 303 -12.80 -46.63 -32.58
C ALA A 303 -13.71 -45.55 -33.23
N LYS A 304 -14.66 -45.01 -32.46
CA LYS A 304 -15.52 -43.91 -32.90
C LYS A 304 -14.73 -42.60 -33.03
N ILE A 305 -13.97 -42.24 -31.99
CA ILE A 305 -13.15 -41.02 -31.94
C ILE A 305 -12.02 -41.10 -32.97
N LYS A 306 -11.43 -42.28 -33.18
CA LYS A 306 -10.46 -42.50 -34.28
C LYS A 306 -11.06 -42.19 -35.65
N ARG A 307 -12.28 -42.67 -35.93
CA ARG A 307 -12.96 -42.37 -37.20
C ARG A 307 -13.27 -40.89 -37.34
N GLU A 308 -13.77 -40.26 -36.28
CA GLU A 308 -14.02 -38.81 -36.26
C GLU A 308 -12.74 -38.00 -36.54
N TRP A 309 -11.62 -38.33 -35.89
CA TRP A 309 -10.34 -37.67 -36.17
C TRP A 309 -9.89 -37.83 -37.63
N LEU A 310 -9.97 -39.04 -38.19
CA LEU A 310 -9.58 -39.29 -39.58
C LEU A 310 -10.49 -38.57 -40.57
N GLU A 311 -11.81 -38.61 -40.36
CA GLU A 311 -12.80 -37.95 -41.20
C GLU A 311 -12.61 -36.43 -41.20
N VAL A 312 -12.50 -35.82 -40.00
CA VAL A 312 -12.36 -34.37 -39.88
C VAL A 312 -11.00 -33.88 -40.41
N LEU A 313 -9.92 -34.62 -40.19
CA LEU A 313 -8.60 -34.29 -40.75
C LEU A 313 -8.61 -34.32 -42.29
N GLU A 314 -9.25 -35.33 -42.88
CA GLU A 314 -9.34 -35.46 -44.33
C GLU A 314 -10.25 -34.39 -44.95
N GLU A 315 -11.39 -34.09 -44.31
CA GLU A 315 -12.31 -33.02 -44.72
C GLU A 315 -11.63 -31.64 -44.67
N THR A 316 -10.91 -31.34 -43.59
CA THR A 316 -10.18 -30.07 -43.44
C THR A 316 -9.09 -29.93 -44.50
N LYS A 317 -8.36 -31.02 -44.79
CA LYS A 317 -7.32 -31.02 -45.84
C LYS A 317 -7.90 -30.83 -47.24
N ARG A 318 -9.06 -31.43 -47.54
CA ARG A 318 -9.78 -31.20 -48.81
C ARG A 318 -10.25 -29.76 -48.92
N ALA A 319 -10.85 -29.21 -47.88
CA ALA A 319 -11.32 -27.82 -47.86
C ALA A 319 -10.17 -26.81 -48.09
N LEU A 320 -9.00 -27.04 -47.49
CA LEU A 320 -7.80 -26.24 -47.77
C LEU A 320 -7.33 -26.33 -49.22
N SER A 321 -7.32 -27.55 -49.78
CA SER A 321 -6.88 -27.78 -51.17
C SER A 321 -7.83 -27.10 -52.17
N GLU A 322 -9.15 -27.14 -51.90
CA GLU A 322 -10.17 -26.46 -52.70
C GLU A 322 -10.08 -24.93 -52.57
N LYS A 323 -9.82 -24.42 -51.36
CA LYS A 323 -9.61 -22.97 -51.13
C LYS A 323 -8.40 -22.46 -51.91
N LYS A 324 -7.26 -23.17 -51.85
CA LYS A 324 -6.06 -22.82 -52.63
C LYS A 324 -6.28 -22.88 -54.13
N ARG A 325 -7.06 -23.87 -54.61
CA ARG A 325 -7.39 -23.95 -56.05
C ARG A 325 -8.24 -22.76 -56.49
N ARG A 326 -9.21 -22.33 -55.68
CA ARG A 326 -10.01 -21.11 -55.95
C ARG A 326 -9.16 -19.84 -55.94
N GLU A 327 -8.25 -19.70 -54.98
CA GLU A 327 -7.33 -18.55 -54.92
C GLU A 327 -6.36 -18.52 -56.11
N GLN A 328 -5.91 -19.69 -56.60
CA GLN A 328 -5.12 -19.80 -57.84
C GLN A 328 -5.93 -19.52 -59.11
N GLU A 329 -7.19 -19.96 -59.17
CA GLU A 329 -8.11 -19.70 -60.29
C GLU A 329 -8.50 -18.22 -60.36
N GLU A 330 -8.69 -17.55 -59.21
CA GLU A 330 -8.94 -16.10 -59.11
C GLU A 330 -7.69 -15.26 -59.46
N ALA A 331 -6.49 -15.74 -59.10
CA ALA A 331 -5.24 -15.10 -59.48
C ALA A 331 -4.86 -15.30 -60.97
N ALA A 332 -5.38 -16.35 -61.61
CA ALA A 332 -5.13 -16.68 -63.03
C ALA A 332 -6.18 -16.11 -64.01
N ALA A 333 -7.20 -15.41 -63.52
CA ALA A 333 -8.20 -14.75 -64.38
C ALA A 333 -7.56 -13.60 -65.19
N PRO A 334 -7.74 -13.53 -66.53
CA PRO A 334 -7.06 -12.54 -67.35
C PRO A 334 -7.60 -11.14 -67.08
N ARG A 335 -6.74 -10.25 -66.58
CA ARG A 335 -6.97 -8.80 -66.59
C ARG A 335 -7.16 -8.36 -68.06
N GLY A 336 -8.31 -7.76 -68.36
CA GLY A 336 -8.68 -7.29 -69.70
C GLY A 336 -7.76 -6.20 -70.27
N PRO A 337 -7.89 -5.87 -71.57
CA PRO A 337 -6.93 -5.04 -72.31
C PRO A 337 -6.96 -3.55 -71.93
N PRO A 338 -5.89 -2.79 -72.25
CA PRO A 338 -5.71 -1.40 -71.83
C PRO A 338 -6.62 -0.46 -72.63
N GLN A 339 -7.42 0.35 -71.93
CA GLN A 339 -8.30 1.33 -72.58
C GLN A 339 -7.53 2.61 -72.90
N VAL A 340 -7.27 2.79 -74.19
CA VAL A 340 -6.85 4.03 -74.84
C VAL A 340 -8.14 4.68 -75.38
N THR A 341 -8.50 5.87 -74.90
CA THR A 341 -9.46 6.78 -75.57
C THR A 341 -9.14 8.21 -75.11
N ALA A 342 -8.40 9.01 -75.86
CA ALA A 342 -8.78 9.67 -77.12
C ALA A 342 -10.02 10.57 -76.97
N LYS A 343 -9.75 11.88 -77.13
CA LYS A 343 -10.66 13.01 -77.28
C LYS A 343 -11.90 12.64 -78.10
N ALA A 344 -13.08 12.96 -77.58
CA ALA A 344 -14.28 13.17 -78.38
C ALA A 344 -14.76 14.60 -78.13
N SER A 345 -14.56 15.44 -79.15
CA SER A 345 -15.11 16.77 -79.28
C SER A 345 -16.61 16.64 -79.56
N ASN A 346 -17.47 17.26 -78.74
CA ASN A 346 -18.89 17.46 -79.08
C ASN A 346 -19.03 18.78 -79.87
N PRO A 347 -19.71 18.82 -81.04
CA PRO A 347 -19.70 19.96 -81.96
C PRO A 347 -21.01 20.76 -81.99
N PHE A 348 -21.73 20.90 -80.88
CA PHE A 348 -22.92 21.77 -80.79
C PHE A 348 -23.02 22.34 -79.38
N GLU A 349 -22.52 23.56 -79.20
CA GLU A 349 -23.05 24.58 -78.29
C GLU A 349 -22.20 25.84 -78.49
N ASP A 350 -22.74 26.77 -79.27
CA ASP A 350 -22.25 28.14 -79.44
C ASP A 350 -22.80 29.03 -78.30
N ASP A 351 -21.97 30.02 -77.98
CA ASP A 351 -22.22 31.34 -77.41
C ASP A 351 -22.32 31.57 -75.89
N ASP A 352 -21.36 32.41 -75.48
CA ASP A 352 -21.40 33.50 -74.48
C ASP A 352 -21.35 33.17 -72.98
N ASP A 353 -20.16 33.33 -72.37
CA ASP A 353 -19.84 34.54 -71.57
C ASP A 353 -18.45 34.48 -70.88
N GLU A 354 -17.85 35.66 -70.73
CA GLU A 354 -16.46 36.00 -70.37
C GLU A 354 -16.01 35.73 -68.91
N GLU A 355 -14.76 35.25 -68.77
CA GLU A 355 -13.70 35.55 -67.76
C GLU A 355 -13.94 35.56 -66.21
N PRO A 356 -12.90 35.53 -65.33
CA PRO A 356 -11.47 35.30 -65.54
C PRO A 356 -10.79 34.28 -64.58
N ALA A 357 -9.51 34.04 -64.87
CA ALA A 357 -8.54 33.15 -64.24
C ALA A 357 -8.28 33.35 -62.73
N THR A 358 -7.97 32.25 -62.04
CA THR A 358 -7.14 32.21 -60.83
C THR A 358 -5.98 31.22 -61.04
N PRO A 359 -4.77 31.52 -60.52
CA PRO A 359 -3.54 30.87 -60.97
C PRO A 359 -3.40 29.47 -60.39
N GLU A 360 -2.96 28.54 -61.23
CA GLU A 360 -2.49 27.21 -60.85
C GLU A 360 -1.28 27.37 -59.91
N VAL A 361 -1.47 27.06 -58.63
CA VAL A 361 -0.36 26.69 -57.76
C VAL A 361 -0.08 25.23 -58.08
N GLU A 362 1.06 24.96 -58.70
CA GLU A 362 1.61 23.63 -58.85
C GLU A 362 1.73 23.00 -57.45
N GLU A 363 0.76 22.17 -57.07
CA GLU A 363 0.92 21.24 -55.96
C GLU A 363 2.03 20.28 -56.36
N GLU A 364 3.26 20.52 -55.87
CA GLU A 364 4.32 19.51 -55.83
C GLU A 364 3.73 18.25 -55.20
N LYS A 365 3.42 17.26 -56.06
CA LYS A 365 3.04 15.92 -55.62
C LYS A 365 4.15 15.37 -54.74
N VAL A 366 3.92 15.35 -53.43
CA VAL A 366 4.79 14.71 -52.47
C VAL A 366 4.90 13.24 -52.85
N ASP A 367 6.07 12.82 -53.29
CA ASP A 367 6.35 11.44 -53.63
C ASP A 367 6.46 10.62 -52.33
N LEU A 368 5.38 9.94 -51.97
CA LEU A 368 5.27 9.05 -50.82
C LEU A 368 5.72 7.62 -51.15
N SER A 369 6.30 7.41 -52.34
CA SER A 369 6.83 6.11 -52.78
C SER A 369 8.25 5.83 -52.28
N VAL A 370 8.81 6.70 -51.42
CA VAL A 370 10.13 6.47 -50.83
C VAL A 370 10.07 5.25 -49.91
N GLU A 371 10.84 4.21 -50.25
CA GLU A 371 10.81 2.87 -49.61
C GLU A 371 10.92 2.94 -48.08
N TRP A 372 11.81 3.79 -47.53
CA TRP A 372 11.98 3.91 -46.07
C TRP A 372 10.74 4.44 -45.34
N ILE A 373 9.83 5.17 -46.01
CA ILE A 373 8.58 5.67 -45.41
C ILE A 373 7.53 4.56 -45.33
N GLN A 374 7.55 3.63 -46.29
CA GLN A 374 6.66 2.45 -46.29
C GLN A 374 7.10 1.41 -45.26
N GLU A 375 8.41 1.25 -45.07
CA GLU A 375 9.00 0.35 -44.07
C GLU A 375 8.96 0.94 -42.65
N LEU A 376 8.82 2.26 -42.51
CA LEU A 376 8.83 2.96 -41.22
C LEU A 376 7.89 2.37 -40.15
N PRO A 377 6.62 2.00 -40.44
CA PRO A 377 5.75 1.40 -39.43
C PRO A 377 6.25 0.02 -38.96
N GLU A 378 6.84 -0.77 -39.86
CA GLU A 378 7.42 -2.08 -39.53
C GLU A 378 8.73 -1.91 -38.75
N ASP A 379 9.58 -0.96 -39.14
CA ASP A 379 10.80 -0.61 -38.41
C ASP A 379 10.51 -0.10 -37.00
N LEU A 380 9.45 0.70 -36.82
CA LEU A 380 9.00 1.13 -35.49
C LEU A 380 8.55 -0.06 -34.64
N ASP A 381 7.81 -1.02 -35.22
CA ASP A 381 7.41 -2.24 -34.52
C ASP A 381 8.62 -3.10 -34.12
N VAL A 382 9.64 -3.20 -34.98
CA VAL A 382 10.91 -3.88 -34.69
C VAL A 382 11.66 -3.17 -33.56
N CYS A 383 11.80 -1.84 -33.60
CA CYS A 383 12.44 -1.06 -32.54
C CYS A 383 11.70 -1.20 -31.19
N ILE A 384 10.37 -1.19 -31.19
CA ILE A 384 9.54 -1.41 -30.00
C ILE A 384 9.77 -2.83 -29.45
N ALA A 385 9.80 -3.85 -30.32
CA ALA A 385 10.04 -5.24 -29.92
C ALA A 385 11.44 -5.45 -29.34
N GLN A 386 12.47 -4.80 -29.90
CA GLN A 386 13.85 -4.85 -29.43
C GLN A 386 14.11 -3.98 -28.18
N ARG A 387 13.13 -3.18 -27.75
CA ARG A 387 13.26 -2.17 -26.68
C ARG A 387 14.30 -1.08 -26.99
N ASP A 388 14.56 -0.83 -28.27
CA ASP A 388 15.37 0.30 -28.71
C ASP A 388 14.50 1.53 -28.90
N PHE A 389 14.19 2.19 -27.78
CA PHE A 389 13.33 3.37 -27.76
C PHE A 389 14.04 4.61 -28.36
N GLU A 390 15.37 4.66 -28.34
CA GLU A 390 16.14 5.76 -28.94
C GLU A 390 16.04 5.69 -30.47
N GLY A 391 16.27 4.51 -31.05
CA GLY A 391 16.09 4.29 -32.49
C GLY A 391 14.67 4.59 -32.97
N ALA A 392 13.65 4.17 -32.20
CA ALA A 392 12.26 4.46 -32.53
C ALA A 392 11.94 5.97 -32.57
N VAL A 393 12.42 6.74 -31.58
CA VAL A 393 12.19 8.19 -31.53
C VAL A 393 13.01 8.92 -32.58
N ASP A 394 14.23 8.48 -32.88
CA ASP A 394 15.04 9.05 -33.97
C ASP A 394 14.37 8.88 -35.35
N LEU A 395 13.71 7.74 -35.58
CA LEU A 395 12.90 7.51 -36.78
C LEU A 395 11.68 8.43 -36.85
N LEU A 396 11.03 8.70 -35.71
CA LEU A 396 9.92 9.64 -35.62
C LEU A 396 10.36 11.10 -35.84
N ASP A 397 11.51 11.50 -35.31
CA ASP A 397 12.07 12.84 -35.52
C ASP A 397 12.45 13.06 -37.00
N LYS A 398 13.06 12.04 -37.64
CA LYS A 398 13.34 12.07 -39.10
C LYS A 398 12.05 12.21 -39.92
N LEU A 399 11.01 11.48 -39.57
CA LEU A 399 9.70 11.61 -40.22
C LEU A 399 9.11 13.01 -40.02
N ASN A 400 9.10 13.52 -38.78
CA ASN A 400 8.54 14.83 -38.47
C ASN A 400 9.26 15.94 -39.24
N HIS A 401 10.60 15.89 -39.31
CA HIS A 401 11.39 16.85 -40.09
C HIS A 401 11.12 16.76 -41.60
N TYR A 402 10.93 15.54 -42.13
CA TYR A 402 10.58 15.35 -43.55
C TYR A 402 9.15 15.84 -43.87
N LEU A 403 8.26 15.82 -42.88
CA LEU A 403 6.87 16.28 -42.98
C LEU A 403 6.68 17.76 -42.63
N GLU A 404 7.69 18.44 -42.08
CA GLU A 404 7.69 19.89 -41.83
C GLU A 404 7.54 20.63 -43.15
N GLY A 405 6.37 21.25 -43.36
CA GLY A 405 6.04 22.03 -44.57
C GLY A 405 5.22 21.30 -45.65
N LYS A 406 4.88 20.01 -45.48
CA LYS A 406 4.16 19.20 -46.50
C LYS A 406 2.78 18.69 -46.05
N THR A 407 2.13 19.40 -45.13
CA THR A 407 0.89 18.98 -44.45
C THR A 407 -0.37 19.32 -45.27
N GLY A 408 -0.64 18.57 -46.34
CA GLY A 408 -1.86 18.78 -47.14
C GLY A 408 -2.49 17.52 -47.74
N SER A 409 -1.67 16.55 -48.16
CA SER A 409 -2.14 15.43 -48.98
C SER A 409 -2.81 14.31 -48.16
N PRO A 410 -3.96 13.74 -48.59
CA PRO A 410 -4.66 12.65 -47.90
C PRO A 410 -3.80 11.42 -47.50
N PRO A 411 -2.85 10.91 -48.32
CA PRO A 411 -1.97 9.81 -47.93
C PRO A 411 -0.96 10.18 -46.83
N VAL A 412 -0.58 11.45 -46.68
CA VAL A 412 0.25 11.92 -45.54
C VAL A 412 -0.53 11.82 -44.23
N LYS A 413 -1.84 12.07 -44.26
CA LYS A 413 -2.72 11.93 -43.08
C LYS A 413 -2.90 10.46 -42.69
N GLU A 414 -3.02 9.55 -43.65
CA GLU A 414 -3.13 8.12 -43.38
C GLU A 414 -1.84 7.53 -42.79
N LEU A 415 -0.68 7.92 -43.34
CA LEU A 415 0.62 7.55 -42.78
C LEU A 415 0.79 8.10 -41.36
N ARG A 416 0.44 9.37 -41.13
CA ARG A 416 0.49 9.98 -39.79
C ARG A 416 -0.41 9.22 -38.81
N ALA A 417 -1.61 8.81 -39.22
CA ALA A 417 -2.50 7.99 -38.37
C ALA A 417 -1.90 6.62 -38.01
N LYS A 418 -1.24 5.94 -38.96
CA LYS A 418 -0.53 4.67 -38.70
C LYS A 418 0.65 4.86 -37.75
N VAL A 419 1.39 5.94 -37.91
CA VAL A 419 2.53 6.29 -37.04
C VAL A 419 2.04 6.71 -35.65
N ASP A 420 0.97 7.50 -35.55
CA ASP A 420 0.39 7.95 -34.27
C ASP A 420 -0.09 6.77 -33.41
N GLU A 421 -0.67 5.74 -34.03
CA GLU A 421 -1.06 4.51 -33.32
C GLU A 421 0.17 3.77 -32.75
N ARG A 422 1.31 3.81 -33.44
CA ARG A 422 2.56 3.19 -32.99
C ARG A 422 3.31 4.05 -31.99
N VAL A 423 3.21 5.38 -32.09
CA VAL A 423 3.61 6.32 -31.03
C VAL A 423 2.80 6.06 -29.76
N ARG A 424 1.50 5.78 -29.87
CA ARG A 424 0.65 5.39 -28.72
C ARG A 424 1.14 4.09 -28.09
N GLN A 425 1.43 3.07 -28.90
CA GLN A 425 1.98 1.80 -28.42
C GLN A 425 3.36 1.96 -27.77
N LEU A 426 4.28 2.71 -28.40
CA LEU A 426 5.59 3.06 -27.84
C LEU A 426 5.44 3.78 -26.50
N THR A 427 4.52 4.74 -26.42
CA THR A 427 4.22 5.47 -25.18
C THR A 427 3.70 4.52 -24.10
N GLU A 428 2.80 3.58 -24.43
CA GLU A 428 2.30 2.58 -23.48
C GLU A 428 3.40 1.65 -22.96
N VAL A 429 4.29 1.21 -23.84
CA VAL A 429 5.45 0.39 -23.46
C VAL A 429 6.42 1.18 -22.57
N LEU A 430 6.72 2.44 -22.91
CA LEU A 430 7.56 3.32 -22.09
C LEU A 430 6.94 3.59 -20.71
N VAL A 431 5.63 3.82 -20.65
CA VAL A 431 4.87 3.99 -19.39
C VAL A 431 4.93 2.71 -18.53
N PHE A 432 4.83 1.55 -19.17
CA PHE A 432 4.94 0.26 -18.50
C PHE A 432 6.35 0.01 -17.96
N GLU A 433 7.40 0.36 -18.70
CA GLU A 433 8.80 0.24 -18.24
C GLU A 433 9.12 1.18 -17.08
N LEU A 434 8.56 2.40 -17.09
CA LEU A 434 8.72 3.39 -16.00
C LEU A 434 7.86 3.07 -14.77
N SER A 435 6.95 2.11 -14.87
CA SER A 435 6.09 1.75 -13.75
C SER A 435 6.90 1.10 -12.60
N PRO A 436 6.60 1.46 -11.35
CA PRO A 436 7.38 1.06 -10.18
C PRO A 436 7.42 -0.46 -9.94
N ASP A 437 6.46 -1.21 -10.49
CA ASP A 437 6.35 -2.67 -10.32
C ASP A 437 7.42 -3.50 -11.06
N ARG A 438 8.11 -2.92 -12.05
CA ARG A 438 9.28 -3.56 -12.73
C ARG A 438 10.57 -2.72 -12.65
N SER A 439 10.45 -1.39 -12.58
CA SER A 439 11.57 -0.47 -12.75
C SER A 439 12.65 -0.51 -11.66
N LEU A 440 12.42 -1.17 -10.51
CA LEU A 440 13.47 -1.32 -9.49
C LEU A 440 14.64 -2.20 -9.97
N ARG A 441 14.49 -2.95 -11.08
CA ARG A 441 15.58 -3.76 -11.68
C ARG A 441 16.40 -3.05 -12.76
N GLY A 442 15.91 -1.96 -13.34
CA GLY A 442 16.55 -1.26 -14.48
C GLY A 442 17.67 -0.28 -14.11
N GLY A 443 17.79 0.06 -12.82
CA GLY A 443 18.72 1.08 -12.34
C GLY A 443 18.40 2.50 -12.84
N PRO A 444 19.06 3.53 -12.28
CA PRO A 444 18.75 4.94 -12.59
C PRO A 444 18.90 5.31 -14.07
N LYS A 445 19.82 4.64 -14.79
CA LYS A 445 20.10 4.89 -16.20
C LYS A 445 18.94 4.49 -17.12
N ALA A 446 18.25 3.39 -16.84
CA ALA A 446 17.13 2.95 -17.67
C ALA A 446 15.93 3.89 -17.53
N THR A 447 15.65 4.34 -16.30
CA THR A 447 14.59 5.32 -16.02
C THR A 447 14.86 6.64 -16.75
N ARG A 448 16.10 7.16 -16.71
CA ARG A 448 16.44 8.38 -17.46
C ARG A 448 16.23 8.23 -18.96
N ARG A 449 16.76 7.16 -19.58
CA ARG A 449 16.61 6.94 -21.03
C ARG A 449 15.14 6.92 -21.45
N ALA A 450 14.29 6.22 -20.70
CA ALA A 450 12.86 6.16 -20.99
C ALA A 450 12.15 7.52 -20.80
N VAL A 451 12.54 8.33 -19.81
CA VAL A 451 12.00 9.68 -19.59
C VAL A 451 12.43 10.63 -20.70
N SER A 452 13.71 10.64 -21.10
CA SER A 452 14.19 11.47 -22.21
C SER A 452 13.44 11.16 -23.51
N GLN A 453 13.17 9.88 -23.80
CA GLN A 453 12.37 9.51 -24.97
C GLN A 453 10.92 10.01 -24.88
N LEU A 454 10.27 9.93 -23.72
CA LEU A 454 8.91 10.48 -23.56
C LEU A 454 8.86 12.00 -23.70
N ILE A 455 9.90 12.71 -23.27
CA ILE A 455 10.02 14.16 -23.45
C ILE A 455 10.15 14.50 -24.95
N ARG A 456 11.00 13.77 -25.68
CA ARG A 456 11.13 13.91 -27.14
C ARG A 456 9.83 13.64 -27.90
N LEU A 457 9.01 12.70 -27.42
CA LEU A 457 7.67 12.42 -27.95
C LEU A 457 6.61 13.51 -27.63
N GLY A 458 6.99 14.61 -26.97
CA GLY A 458 6.09 15.71 -26.59
C GLY A 458 5.17 15.38 -25.41
N GLN A 459 5.39 14.26 -24.70
CA GLN A 459 4.58 13.80 -23.57
C GLN A 459 5.19 14.22 -22.21
N CYS A 460 5.68 15.46 -22.10
CA CYS A 460 6.48 15.94 -20.96
C CYS A 460 5.74 15.85 -19.61
N THR A 461 4.45 16.16 -19.56
CA THR A 461 3.63 16.07 -18.33
C THR A 461 3.51 14.65 -17.83
N LYS A 462 3.23 13.70 -18.73
CA LYS A 462 3.12 12.27 -18.40
C LYS A 462 4.48 11.69 -18.00
N ALA A 463 5.55 12.09 -18.68
CA ALA A 463 6.92 11.71 -18.33
C ALA A 463 7.29 12.18 -16.91
N CYS A 464 6.96 13.43 -16.58
CA CYS A 464 7.18 14.02 -15.26
C CYS A 464 6.41 13.26 -14.17
N GLU A 465 5.12 13.01 -14.35
CA GLU A 465 4.31 12.28 -13.37
C GLU A 465 4.89 10.87 -13.09
N LEU A 466 5.24 10.14 -14.14
CA LEU A 466 5.79 8.78 -14.02
C LEU A 466 7.19 8.78 -13.40
N PHE A 467 8.05 9.72 -13.78
CA PHE A 467 9.35 9.90 -13.17
C PHE A 467 9.22 10.15 -11.65
N LEU A 468 8.39 11.12 -11.25
CA LEU A 468 8.18 11.44 -9.84
C LEU A 468 7.55 10.27 -9.06
N ARG A 469 6.61 9.53 -9.68
CA ARG A 469 6.01 8.34 -9.07
C ARG A 469 7.03 7.21 -8.86
N ASN A 470 7.90 7.00 -9.83
CA ASN A 470 9.00 6.03 -9.73
C ASN A 470 9.97 6.43 -8.61
N ARG A 471 10.38 7.69 -8.57
CA ARG A 471 11.26 8.24 -7.53
C ARG A 471 10.63 8.19 -6.13
N ALA A 472 9.33 8.47 -6.01
CA ALA A 472 8.59 8.30 -4.76
C ALA A 472 8.68 6.85 -4.25
N ALA A 473 8.47 5.87 -5.14
CA ALA A 473 8.57 4.45 -4.78
C ALA A 473 10.01 4.06 -4.41
N ALA A 474 11.01 4.58 -5.11
CA ALA A 474 12.43 4.35 -4.82
C ALA A 474 12.83 4.91 -3.45
N VAL A 475 12.51 6.17 -3.16
CA VAL A 475 12.77 6.82 -1.85
C VAL A 475 12.07 6.07 -0.72
N HIS A 476 10.79 5.72 -0.90
CA HIS A 476 10.04 4.97 0.10
C HIS A 476 10.63 3.57 0.35
N THR A 477 11.12 2.90 -0.69
CA THR A 477 11.81 1.60 -0.56
C THR A 477 13.15 1.76 0.15
N ALA A 478 13.93 2.79 -0.16
CA ALA A 478 15.19 3.11 0.49
C ALA A 478 15.00 3.38 2.00
N ILE A 479 13.97 4.17 2.36
CA ILE A 479 13.59 4.42 3.75
C ILE A 479 13.20 3.12 4.47
N ARG A 480 12.44 2.23 3.82
CA ARG A 480 12.03 0.94 4.42
C ARG A 480 13.17 -0.06 4.58
N GLN A 481 14.19 0.00 3.72
CA GLN A 481 15.34 -0.90 3.79
C GLN A 481 16.34 -0.51 4.88
N LEU A 482 16.26 0.71 5.41
CA LEU A 482 17.05 1.13 6.57
C LEU A 482 16.69 0.29 7.78
N ARG A 483 17.66 -0.50 8.26
CA ARG A 483 17.53 -1.25 9.51
C ARG A 483 17.73 -0.29 10.68
N ILE A 484 16.83 -0.38 11.66
CA ILE A 484 16.99 0.32 12.94
C ILE A 484 18.08 -0.41 13.71
N GLU A 485 19.30 0.09 13.65
CA GLU A 485 20.46 -0.50 14.31
C GLU A 485 21.21 0.58 15.10
N GLY A 486 21.39 0.34 16.40
CA GLY A 486 22.16 1.20 17.31
C GLY A 486 21.34 2.30 17.96
N ALA A 487 22.04 3.36 18.40
CA ALA A 487 21.43 4.54 19.00
C ALA A 487 20.60 5.32 17.97
N THR A 488 19.48 5.90 18.41
CA THR A 488 18.54 6.61 17.52
C THR A 488 19.20 7.71 16.71
N LEU A 489 20.11 8.47 17.29
CA LEU A 489 20.85 9.52 16.58
C LEU A 489 21.61 8.99 15.36
N LEU A 490 22.20 7.78 15.45
CA LEU A 490 22.92 7.16 14.33
C LEU A 490 21.96 6.73 13.23
N TYR A 491 20.80 6.18 13.60
CA TYR A 491 19.76 5.86 12.64
C TYR A 491 19.23 7.11 11.94
N ILE A 492 18.99 8.20 12.67
CA ILE A 492 18.52 9.47 12.10
C ILE A 492 19.54 10.08 11.15
N HIS A 493 20.84 10.05 11.45
CA HIS A 493 21.87 10.48 10.49
C HIS A 493 21.81 9.67 9.20
N LYS A 494 21.67 8.34 9.30
CA LYS A 494 21.53 7.47 8.11
C LYS A 494 20.24 7.77 7.34
N LEU A 495 19.12 7.97 8.04
CA LEU A 495 17.83 8.31 7.45
C LEU A 495 17.90 9.65 6.71
N CYS A 496 18.43 10.69 7.35
CA CYS A 496 18.65 12.00 6.74
C CYS A 496 19.55 11.86 5.51
N HIS A 497 20.71 11.22 5.65
CA HIS A 497 21.63 11.04 4.53
C HIS A 497 20.95 10.35 3.35
N VAL A 498 20.29 9.20 3.55
CA VAL A 498 19.61 8.47 2.46
C VAL A 498 18.51 9.30 1.81
N PHE A 499 17.67 9.97 2.59
CA PHE A 499 16.56 10.77 2.05
C PHE A 499 17.06 12.01 1.30
N PHE A 500 17.89 12.83 1.94
CA PHE A 500 18.37 14.09 1.36
C PHE A 500 19.29 13.87 0.16
N THR A 501 20.13 12.83 0.16
CA THR A 501 20.92 12.47 -1.04
C THR A 501 20.04 12.00 -2.18
N SER A 502 19.04 11.15 -1.92
CA SER A 502 18.07 10.72 -2.95
C SER A 502 17.27 11.89 -3.52
N LEU A 503 16.90 12.86 -2.67
CA LEU A 503 16.21 14.07 -3.09
C LEU A 503 17.10 14.97 -3.94
N LEU A 504 18.37 15.15 -3.54
CA LEU A 504 19.39 15.92 -4.25
C LEU A 504 19.67 15.33 -5.64
N GLU A 505 19.85 14.00 -5.72
CA GLU A 505 20.03 13.28 -6.96
C GLU A 505 18.81 13.42 -7.87
N THR A 506 17.61 13.30 -7.31
CA THR A 506 16.36 13.47 -8.08
C THR A 506 16.20 14.90 -8.58
N ALA A 507 16.57 15.91 -7.79
CA ALA A 507 16.52 17.31 -8.21
C ALA A 507 17.48 17.58 -9.38
N ARG A 508 18.73 17.10 -9.28
CA ARG A 508 19.73 17.22 -10.35
C ARG A 508 19.30 16.52 -11.63
N GLU A 509 18.78 15.31 -11.51
CA GLU A 509 18.28 14.57 -12.68
C GLU A 509 17.04 15.20 -13.30
N PHE A 510 16.18 15.80 -12.48
CA PHE A 510 15.03 16.55 -12.96
C PHE A 510 15.46 17.81 -13.73
N GLU A 511 16.45 18.53 -13.22
CA GLU A 511 17.03 19.69 -13.90
C GLU A 511 17.68 19.31 -15.22
N THR A 512 18.42 18.19 -15.30
CA THR A 512 19.04 17.74 -16.55
C THR A 512 18.03 17.27 -17.59
N ASP A 513 17.00 16.53 -17.18
CA ASP A 513 16.06 15.90 -18.12
C ASP A 513 14.98 16.89 -18.60
N PHE A 514 14.62 17.89 -17.77
CA PHE A 514 13.56 18.86 -18.08
C PHE A 514 14.08 20.29 -18.31
N ALA A 515 15.39 20.48 -18.53
CA ALA A 515 15.96 21.76 -18.94
C ALA A 515 15.40 22.20 -20.31
N GLY A 516 14.87 23.43 -20.39
CA GLY A 516 14.39 24.02 -21.65
C GLY A 516 12.97 23.65 -22.07
N THR A 517 12.23 22.88 -21.26
CA THR A 517 10.81 22.58 -21.52
C THR A 517 9.92 23.58 -20.80
N ASP A 518 9.18 24.43 -21.52
CA ASP A 518 8.24 25.46 -21.01
C ASP A 518 7.01 24.90 -20.23
N SER A 519 7.05 23.61 -19.90
CA SER A 519 5.99 22.90 -19.19
C SER A 519 6.01 23.20 -17.68
N GLY A 520 4.82 23.26 -17.05
CA GLY A 520 4.65 23.40 -15.60
C GLY A 520 5.20 22.24 -14.73
N CYS A 521 6.10 21.41 -15.27
CA CYS A 521 6.70 20.24 -14.61
C CYS A 521 7.48 20.61 -13.34
N TYR A 522 8.13 21.78 -13.27
CA TYR A 522 8.80 22.23 -12.04
C TYR A 522 7.84 22.40 -10.86
N SER A 523 6.60 22.84 -11.12
CA SER A 523 5.58 22.91 -10.05
C SER A 523 5.19 21.53 -9.52
N ALA A 524 5.11 20.53 -10.41
CA ALA A 524 4.84 19.14 -10.03
C ALA A 524 6.00 18.55 -9.20
N PHE A 525 7.24 18.90 -9.53
CA PHE A 525 8.42 18.53 -8.74
C PHE A 525 8.35 19.09 -7.32
N VAL A 526 7.98 20.37 -7.14
CA VAL A 526 7.84 20.98 -5.80
C VAL A 526 6.72 20.31 -4.99
N VAL A 527 5.59 19.98 -5.62
CA VAL A 527 4.49 19.24 -4.96
C VAL A 527 4.95 17.85 -4.53
N TRP A 528 5.71 17.16 -5.37
CA TRP A 528 6.30 15.87 -5.04
C TRP A 528 7.32 15.98 -3.90
N ALA A 529 8.22 16.97 -3.93
CA ALA A 529 9.23 17.19 -2.89
C ALA A 529 8.58 17.42 -1.51
N ARG A 530 7.48 18.19 -1.47
CA ARG A 530 6.66 18.35 -0.26
C ARG A 530 6.07 17.03 0.23
N SER A 531 5.52 16.20 -0.67
CA SER A 531 4.97 14.89 -0.32
C SER A 531 6.05 13.93 0.19
N ALA A 532 7.21 13.91 -0.46
CA ALA A 532 8.38 13.15 -0.05
C ALA A 532 8.88 13.57 1.34
N MET A 533 8.90 14.88 1.61
CA MET A 533 9.21 15.41 2.94
C MET A 533 8.23 14.92 4.00
N GLY A 534 6.93 14.84 3.67
CA GLY A 534 5.92 14.25 4.54
C GLY A 534 6.24 12.80 4.93
N MET A 535 6.60 11.96 3.95
CA MET A 535 7.00 10.56 4.23
C MET A 535 8.26 10.46 5.09
N PHE A 536 9.24 11.35 4.88
CA PHE A 536 10.42 11.44 5.72
C PHE A 536 10.06 11.82 7.16
N VAL A 537 9.24 12.86 7.35
CA VAL A 537 8.82 13.30 8.68
C VAL A 537 8.00 12.22 9.38
N ASP A 538 7.10 11.50 8.68
CA ASP A 538 6.36 10.38 9.27
C ASP A 538 7.27 9.25 9.79
N ALA A 539 8.37 8.97 9.08
CA ALA A 539 9.36 7.97 9.50
C ALA A 539 10.25 8.51 10.64
N PHE A 540 10.62 9.79 10.58
CA PHE A 540 11.39 10.49 11.59
C PHE A 540 10.63 10.57 12.93
N SER A 541 9.38 11.03 12.90
CA SER A 541 8.58 11.28 14.10
C SER A 541 8.27 9.99 14.88
N LYS A 542 8.02 8.88 14.18
CA LYS A 542 7.85 7.56 14.81
C LYS A 542 9.10 7.08 15.54
N GLN A 543 10.28 7.47 15.09
CA GLN A 543 11.53 7.03 15.73
C GLN A 543 12.00 7.99 16.82
N VAL A 544 11.71 9.29 16.71
CA VAL A 544 12.21 10.32 17.64
C VAL A 544 11.21 10.62 18.75
N PHE A 545 9.91 10.69 18.45
CA PHE A 545 8.89 11.12 19.41
C PHE A 545 8.08 9.96 20.00
N ASP A 546 7.79 8.89 19.24
CA ASP A 546 7.06 7.73 19.78
C ASP A 546 7.95 6.80 20.66
N SER A 547 9.28 6.90 20.54
CA SER A 547 10.26 6.02 21.19
C SER A 547 10.52 6.33 22.67
N LYS A 548 9.80 7.29 23.28
CA LYS A 548 10.02 7.80 24.66
C LYS A 548 11.45 8.27 24.91
N GLU A 549 12.09 8.82 23.88
CA GLU A 549 13.44 9.34 24.00
C GLU A 549 13.52 10.65 24.78
N SER A 550 14.73 10.99 25.22
CA SER A 550 14.97 12.23 25.95
C SER A 550 14.76 13.44 25.03
N LEU A 551 14.32 14.57 25.60
CA LEU A 551 14.18 15.82 24.85
C LEU A 551 15.50 16.26 24.19
N SER A 552 16.63 15.92 24.81
CA SER A 552 17.96 16.25 24.28
C SER A 552 18.31 15.46 23.02
N THR A 553 18.05 14.14 23.01
CA THR A 553 18.25 13.33 21.81
C THR A 553 17.31 13.76 20.69
N ALA A 554 16.06 14.14 21.01
CA ALA A 554 15.14 14.71 20.03
C ALA A 554 15.63 16.05 19.47
N ALA A 555 16.16 16.94 20.32
CA ALA A 555 16.73 18.23 19.90
C ALA A 555 17.91 18.07 18.92
N GLU A 556 18.84 17.15 19.22
CA GLU A 556 19.96 16.85 18.31
C GLU A 556 19.48 16.21 17.00
N CYS A 557 18.49 15.32 17.04
CA CYS A 557 17.93 14.71 15.82
C CYS A 557 17.26 15.75 14.90
N VAL A 558 16.49 16.69 15.47
CA VAL A 558 15.85 17.78 14.71
C VAL A 558 16.89 18.72 14.13
N LYS A 559 17.96 19.01 14.88
CA LYS A 559 19.08 19.82 14.40
C LYS A 559 19.75 19.19 13.18
N VAL A 560 20.06 17.90 13.22
CA VAL A 560 20.66 17.15 12.10
C VAL A 560 19.76 17.19 10.86
N ALA A 561 18.45 16.96 11.04
CA ALA A 561 17.48 17.04 9.94
C ALA A 561 17.44 18.44 9.30
N LYS A 562 17.54 19.50 10.11
CA LYS A 562 17.59 20.89 9.65
C LYS A 562 18.87 21.20 8.88
N GLU A 563 20.03 20.77 9.36
CA GLU A 563 21.33 20.97 8.69
C GLU A 563 21.34 20.31 7.31
N HIS A 564 20.84 19.08 7.18
CA HIS A 564 20.72 18.42 5.88
C HIS A 564 19.68 19.08 4.96
N CYS A 565 18.60 19.63 5.50
CA CYS A 565 17.64 20.38 4.70
C CYS A 565 18.23 21.68 4.14
N GLN A 566 19.08 22.36 4.91
CA GLN A 566 19.77 23.57 4.44
C GLN A 566 20.70 23.31 3.26
N GLN A 567 21.28 22.10 3.16
CA GLN A 567 22.10 21.69 2.01
C GLN A 567 21.29 21.66 0.70
N LEU A 568 19.97 21.42 0.75
CA LEU A 568 19.10 21.51 -0.44
C LEU A 568 19.00 22.95 -0.97
N GLY A 569 19.26 23.94 -0.12
CA GLY A 569 19.30 25.35 -0.51
C GLY A 569 20.36 25.64 -1.57
N GLU A 570 21.43 24.84 -1.67
CA GLU A 570 22.45 24.97 -2.72
C GLU A 570 21.90 24.69 -4.13
N ILE A 571 20.83 23.90 -4.24
CA ILE A 571 20.12 23.62 -5.50
C ILE A 571 19.00 24.66 -5.74
N GLY A 572 18.77 25.59 -4.81
CA GLY A 572 17.66 26.55 -4.87
C GLY A 572 16.33 25.99 -4.38
N LEU A 573 16.33 24.85 -3.67
CA LEU A 573 15.13 24.25 -3.08
C LEU A 573 15.14 24.42 -1.56
N ASP A 574 14.50 25.49 -1.06
CA ASP A 574 14.31 25.67 0.38
C ASP A 574 13.05 24.95 0.88
N LEU A 575 13.25 23.86 1.64
CA LEU A 575 12.18 23.10 2.29
C LEU A 575 12.19 23.25 3.82
N THR A 576 12.99 24.17 4.36
CA THR A 576 13.17 24.34 5.81
C THR A 576 11.84 24.65 6.49
N PHE A 577 11.03 25.51 5.88
CA PHE A 577 9.69 25.86 6.38
C PHE A 577 8.73 24.67 6.39
N ILE A 578 8.87 23.71 5.45
CA ILE A 578 8.02 22.52 5.38
C ILE A 578 8.38 21.56 6.51
N ILE A 579 9.67 21.34 6.77
CA ILE A 579 10.11 20.52 7.90
C ILE A 579 9.61 21.12 9.21
N HIS A 580 9.77 22.43 9.40
CA HIS A 580 9.24 23.10 10.59
C HIS A 580 7.73 22.89 10.70
N ALA A 581 6.96 23.19 9.65
CA ALA A 581 5.50 23.06 9.64
C ALA A 581 4.99 21.65 9.96
N LEU A 582 5.69 20.61 9.48
CA LEU A 582 5.33 19.23 9.74
C LEU A 582 5.70 18.79 11.16
N LEU A 583 6.86 19.23 11.67
CA LEU A 583 7.35 18.86 13.00
C LEU A 583 6.71 19.65 14.15
N VAL A 584 5.99 20.75 13.89
CA VAL A 584 5.40 21.59 14.96
C VAL A 584 4.58 20.78 15.93
N LYS A 585 3.67 19.94 15.43
CA LYS A 585 2.76 19.17 16.30
C LYS A 585 3.51 18.18 17.17
N ASP A 586 4.52 17.53 16.60
CA ASP A 586 5.31 16.53 17.31
C ASP A 586 6.21 17.18 18.38
N ILE A 587 6.83 18.31 18.06
CA ILE A 587 7.65 19.07 19.01
C ILE A 587 6.77 19.66 20.13
N GLN A 588 5.58 20.17 19.81
CA GLN A 588 4.62 20.62 20.85
C GLN A 588 4.24 19.47 21.78
N GLY A 589 3.93 18.29 21.23
CA GLY A 589 3.64 17.10 22.00
C GLY A 589 4.81 16.67 22.90
N ALA A 590 6.03 16.70 22.38
CA ALA A 590 7.25 16.37 23.11
C ALA A 590 7.52 17.35 24.26
N LEU A 591 7.40 18.66 24.00
CA LEU A 591 7.55 19.70 25.02
C LEU A 591 6.51 19.56 26.12
N HIS A 592 5.24 19.31 25.76
CA HIS A 592 4.18 19.11 26.74
C HIS A 592 4.39 17.84 27.57
N SER A 593 4.75 16.72 26.95
CA SER A 593 5.05 15.48 27.66
C SER A 593 6.23 15.64 28.63
N TYR A 594 7.29 16.33 28.19
CA TYR A 594 8.46 16.56 29.03
C TYR A 594 8.16 17.54 30.17
N LYS A 595 7.35 18.58 29.92
CA LYS A 595 6.82 19.48 30.94
C LYS A 595 6.07 18.69 32.02
N GLU A 596 5.15 17.79 31.65
CA GLU A 596 4.42 16.94 32.61
C GLU A 596 5.37 16.05 33.43
N ILE A 597 6.40 15.45 32.79
CA ILE A 597 7.42 14.66 33.49
C ILE A 597 8.16 15.52 34.53
N ILE A 598 8.53 16.75 34.19
CA ILE A 598 9.19 17.68 35.11
C ILE A 598 8.27 18.04 36.28
N ILE A 599 7.01 18.35 35.98
CA ILE A 599 6.01 18.72 36.99
C ILE A 599 5.81 17.57 37.98
N GLU A 600 5.58 16.35 37.50
CA GLU A 600 5.39 15.18 38.36
C GLU A 600 6.64 14.83 39.17
N ALA A 601 7.83 14.90 38.55
CA ALA A 601 9.09 14.71 39.27
C ALA A 601 9.31 15.77 40.36
N THR A 602 8.90 17.02 40.10
CA THR A 602 8.98 18.12 41.07
C THR A 602 7.99 17.91 42.21
N LYS A 603 6.73 17.58 41.91
CA LYS A 603 5.71 17.26 42.93
C LYS A 603 6.12 16.09 43.84
N HIS A 604 6.69 15.03 43.25
CA HIS A 604 7.19 13.89 44.03
C HIS A 604 8.27 14.33 45.02
N ARG A 605 9.29 15.08 44.55
CA ARG A 605 10.34 15.61 45.42
C ARG A 605 9.81 16.55 46.49
N ASN A 606 8.83 17.38 46.15
CA ASN A 606 8.16 18.29 47.07
C ASN A 606 7.42 17.55 48.19
N SER A 607 6.90 16.33 47.94
CA SER A 607 6.22 15.52 48.96
C SER A 607 7.17 14.92 50.01
N GLU A 608 8.45 14.76 49.66
CA GLU A 608 9.50 14.23 50.53
C GLU A 608 10.36 15.35 51.16
N GLU A 609 10.02 16.62 50.93
CA GLU A 609 10.80 17.76 51.39
C GLU A 609 10.67 17.96 52.91
N MET A 610 11.83 18.14 53.55
CA MET A 610 11.97 18.31 55.00
C MET A 610 12.53 19.67 55.39
N TRP A 611 12.84 20.53 54.41
CA TRP A 611 13.39 21.88 54.54
C TRP A 611 14.67 21.92 55.38
N ARG A 612 15.66 21.14 54.95
CA ARG A 612 16.97 21.03 55.61
C ARG A 612 18.11 21.41 54.68
N ARG A 613 19.21 21.87 55.27
CA ARG A 613 20.48 22.11 54.57
C ARG A 613 20.99 20.80 53.98
N MET A 614 21.52 20.87 52.77
CA MET A 614 22.09 19.71 52.09
C MET A 614 23.57 19.54 52.48
N ASN A 615 23.97 18.32 52.83
CA ASN A 615 25.37 17.96 53.03
C ASN A 615 25.83 17.09 51.85
N LEU A 616 26.86 17.54 51.13
CA LEU A 616 27.41 16.83 49.98
C LEU A 616 28.53 15.84 50.34
N MET A 617 28.85 15.71 51.63
CA MET A 617 29.83 14.80 52.24
C MET A 617 31.29 15.04 51.83
N THR A 618 31.54 15.64 50.67
CA THR A 618 32.87 15.87 50.10
C THR A 618 32.98 17.28 49.49
N PRO A 619 34.14 17.95 49.63
CA PRO A 619 34.35 19.28 49.04
C PRO A 619 34.41 19.21 47.51
N GLU A 620 34.83 18.08 46.94
CA GLU A 620 34.82 17.84 45.50
C GLU A 620 33.39 17.82 44.94
N ALA A 621 32.43 17.20 45.63
CA ALA A 621 31.03 17.21 45.21
C ALA A 621 30.41 18.62 45.27
N LEU A 622 30.80 19.42 46.27
CA LEU A 622 30.41 20.84 46.33
C LEU A 622 31.01 21.64 45.17
N SER A 623 32.28 21.41 44.82
CA SER A 623 32.93 22.06 43.68
C SER A 623 32.26 21.68 42.36
N LYS A 624 31.90 20.39 42.18
CA LYS A 624 31.15 19.92 41.03
C LYS A 624 29.76 20.55 40.95
N LEU A 625 29.03 20.66 42.06
CA LEU A 625 27.73 21.34 42.08
C LEU A 625 27.87 22.83 41.73
N LYS A 626 28.92 23.50 42.21
CA LYS A 626 29.21 24.90 41.82
C LYS A 626 29.44 25.02 40.32
N GLU A 627 30.20 24.10 39.71
CA GLU A 627 30.39 24.06 38.25
C GLU A 627 29.09 23.80 37.49
N GLU A 628 28.26 22.86 37.94
CA GLU A 628 26.95 22.59 37.34
C GLU A 628 26.02 23.80 37.44
N MET A 629 25.97 24.49 38.58
CA MET A 629 25.19 25.73 38.74
C MET A 629 25.72 26.86 37.86
N ARG A 630 27.05 26.96 37.66
CA ARG A 630 27.64 27.89 36.69
C ARG A 630 27.26 27.52 35.26
N SER A 631 27.20 26.23 34.91
CA SER A 631 26.70 25.81 33.58
C SER A 631 25.24 26.18 33.36
N CYS A 632 24.42 26.14 34.42
CA CYS A 632 23.05 26.68 34.42
C CYS A 632 23.00 28.23 34.51
N ARG A 633 24.13 28.92 34.33
CA ARG A 633 24.28 30.39 34.36
C ARG A 633 23.91 31.06 35.70
N VAL A 634 23.94 30.30 36.79
CA VAL A 634 23.75 30.81 38.15
C VAL A 634 25.13 31.14 38.75
N SER A 635 25.62 32.36 38.51
CA SER A 635 26.95 32.80 38.97
C SER A 635 27.04 33.08 40.47
N ASN A 636 25.91 33.45 41.11
CA ASN A 636 25.89 33.87 42.52
C ASN A 636 25.64 32.70 43.51
N PHE A 637 25.75 31.46 43.05
CA PHE A 637 25.48 30.27 43.89
C PHE A 637 26.41 30.15 45.10
N GLU A 638 27.63 30.70 45.01
CA GLU A 638 28.64 30.65 46.09
C GLU A 638 28.17 31.32 47.39
N GLN A 639 27.27 32.31 47.30
CA GLN A 639 26.68 33.01 48.46
C GLN A 639 25.77 32.10 49.31
N TYR A 640 25.34 30.98 48.74
CA TYR A 640 24.47 30.00 49.40
C TYR A 640 25.22 28.73 49.83
N THR A 641 26.55 28.72 49.70
CA THR A 641 27.41 27.62 50.19
C THR A 641 28.00 27.97 51.55
N GLY A 642 27.94 27.03 52.50
CA GLY A 642 28.52 27.18 53.84
C GLY A 642 29.90 26.52 53.95
N ASP A 643 30.48 26.57 55.14
CA ASP A 643 31.75 25.89 55.46
C ASP A 643 31.57 24.35 55.42
N ASP A 644 32.62 23.61 55.05
CA ASP A 644 32.70 22.14 55.11
C ASP A 644 31.59 21.35 54.40
N CYS A 645 31.41 21.56 53.09
CA CYS A 645 30.54 20.75 52.20
C CYS A 645 29.02 20.95 52.36
N TRP A 646 28.59 21.95 53.14
CA TRP A 646 27.18 22.27 53.35
C TRP A 646 26.65 23.29 52.32
N VAL A 647 25.41 23.07 51.89
CA VAL A 647 24.66 24.01 51.05
C VAL A 647 23.46 24.51 51.84
N ASN A 648 23.34 25.84 51.95
CA ASN A 648 22.26 26.52 52.67
C ASN A 648 20.96 26.62 51.83
N LEU A 649 20.72 25.62 50.99
CA LEU A 649 19.52 25.46 50.16
C LEU A 649 19.03 24.01 50.29
N SER A 650 17.74 23.81 50.07
CA SER A 650 17.16 22.49 50.05
C SER A 650 17.51 21.76 48.76
N TYR A 651 17.56 20.44 48.83
CA TYR A 651 17.83 19.59 47.67
C TYR A 651 16.79 19.80 46.56
N THR A 652 15.52 19.99 46.91
CA THR A 652 14.43 20.14 45.94
C THR A 652 14.58 21.40 45.09
N VAL A 653 14.97 22.53 45.70
CA VAL A 653 15.15 23.81 44.99
C VAL A 653 16.36 23.76 44.05
N VAL A 654 17.45 23.12 44.48
CA VAL A 654 18.64 22.89 43.64
C VAL A 654 18.31 21.95 42.47
N ALA A 655 17.63 20.83 42.73
CA ALA A 655 17.22 19.87 41.71
C ALA A 655 16.24 20.49 40.71
N PHE A 656 15.27 21.27 41.20
CA PHE A 656 14.33 22.03 40.38
C PHE A 656 15.06 23.02 39.44
N THR A 657 15.98 23.82 39.99
CA THR A 657 16.77 24.79 39.21
C THR A 657 17.50 24.13 38.04
N LYS A 658 18.18 23.01 38.31
CA LYS A 658 18.88 22.25 37.26
C LYS A 658 17.92 21.69 36.21
N GLN A 659 16.78 21.16 36.64
CA GLN A 659 15.80 20.56 35.73
C GLN A 659 15.10 21.60 34.84
N THR A 660 14.72 22.75 35.39
CA THR A 660 14.11 23.85 34.64
C THR A 660 15.10 24.46 33.65
N MET A 661 16.36 24.66 34.06
CA MET A 661 17.39 25.17 33.16
C MET A 661 17.74 24.17 32.04
N GLY A 662 17.85 22.88 32.36
CA GLY A 662 18.06 21.84 31.35
C GLY A 662 16.90 21.76 30.34
N PHE A 663 15.64 21.87 30.81
CA PHE A 663 14.49 21.97 29.92
C PHE A 663 14.54 23.19 29.02
N LEU A 664 14.84 24.36 29.58
CA LEU A 664 14.95 25.60 28.82
C LEU A 664 16.02 25.51 27.73
N GLU A 665 17.18 24.94 28.03
CA GLU A 665 18.28 24.81 27.06
C GLU A 665 17.91 23.88 25.90
N GLU A 666 17.36 22.70 26.18
CA GLU A 666 16.96 21.76 25.13
C GLU A 666 15.75 22.27 24.34
N ALA A 667 14.79 22.93 24.99
CA ALA A 667 13.64 23.51 24.31
C ALA A 667 14.02 24.72 23.43
N LEU A 668 15.03 25.51 23.83
CA LEU A 668 15.55 26.60 23.02
C LEU A 668 16.28 26.10 21.76
N LYS A 669 16.91 24.93 21.79
CA LYS A 669 17.47 24.31 20.57
C LYS A 669 16.40 23.97 19.54
N LEU A 670 15.19 23.65 20.01
CA LEU A 670 14.02 23.32 19.19
C LEU A 670 13.17 24.54 18.81
N TYR A 671 13.56 25.75 19.23
CA TYR A 671 12.71 26.93 19.14
C TYR A 671 12.51 27.44 17.71
N PHE A 672 11.25 27.76 17.39
CA PHE A 672 10.83 28.59 16.26
C PHE A 672 9.56 29.39 16.67
N PRO A 673 9.21 30.47 15.96
CA PRO A 673 8.18 31.43 16.40
C PRO A 673 6.83 30.82 16.79
N GLU A 674 6.41 29.76 16.11
CA GLU A 674 5.14 29.06 16.34
C GLU A 674 5.12 28.28 17.68
N LEU A 675 6.29 27.95 18.26
CA LEU A 675 6.41 27.31 19.57
C LEU A 675 6.48 28.31 20.73
N HIS A 676 6.52 29.60 20.44
CA HIS A 676 6.76 30.62 21.46
C HIS A 676 5.79 30.54 22.64
N MET A 677 4.49 30.50 22.36
CA MET A 677 3.46 30.42 23.42
C MET A 677 3.55 29.11 24.19
N VAL A 678 3.76 27.99 23.50
CA VAL A 678 3.85 26.66 24.14
C VAL A 678 5.04 26.57 25.08
N LEU A 679 6.21 27.07 24.65
CA LEU A 679 7.40 27.10 25.48
C LEU A 679 7.20 28.02 26.70
N LEU A 680 6.63 29.20 26.48
CA LEU A 680 6.40 30.18 27.54
C LEU A 680 5.41 29.65 28.58
N GLU A 681 4.26 29.11 28.16
CA GLU A 681 3.26 28.49 29.04
C GLU A 681 3.86 27.30 29.79
N SER A 682 4.62 26.44 29.11
CA SER A 682 5.27 25.29 29.75
C SER A 682 6.25 25.71 30.85
N LEU A 683 7.06 26.75 30.60
CA LEU A 683 7.99 27.29 31.60
C LEU A 683 7.25 27.93 32.77
N VAL A 684 6.21 28.71 32.50
CA VAL A 684 5.38 29.34 33.53
C VAL A 684 4.75 28.29 34.43
N GLU A 685 4.16 27.22 33.88
CA GLU A 685 3.55 26.14 34.66
C GLU A 685 4.58 25.39 35.52
N ILE A 686 5.75 25.04 34.97
CA ILE A 686 6.83 24.39 35.72
C ILE A 686 7.24 25.27 36.92
N ILE A 687 7.40 26.57 36.69
CA ILE A 687 7.78 27.54 37.72
C ILE A 687 6.69 27.69 38.78
N LEU A 688 5.42 27.76 38.37
CA LEU A 688 4.29 27.90 39.28
C LEU A 688 4.22 26.75 40.29
N VAL A 689 4.52 25.52 39.89
CA VAL A 689 4.54 24.36 40.80
C VAL A 689 5.57 24.53 41.93
N ALA A 690 6.77 25.03 41.61
CA ALA A 690 7.79 25.29 42.63
C ALA A 690 7.41 26.47 43.54
N VAL A 691 6.87 27.54 42.96
CA VAL A 691 6.40 28.73 43.69
C VAL A 691 5.27 28.40 44.66
N GLN A 692 4.27 27.65 44.21
CA GLN A 692 3.13 27.21 45.03
C GLN A 692 3.58 26.32 46.19
N HIS A 693 4.54 25.42 45.97
CA HIS A 693 5.06 24.57 47.04
C HIS A 693 5.81 25.36 48.12
N VAL A 694 6.64 26.33 47.72
CA VAL A 694 7.35 27.22 48.65
C VAL A 694 6.35 28.07 49.44
N ASP A 695 5.34 28.65 48.78
CA ASP A 695 4.31 29.47 49.44
C ASP A 695 3.46 28.65 50.42
N TYR A 696 2.99 27.46 50.00
CA TYR A 696 2.27 26.54 50.87
C TYR A 696 3.10 26.17 52.11
N SER A 697 4.38 25.86 51.92
CA SER A 697 5.29 25.52 53.01
C SER A 697 5.52 26.68 53.98
N LEU A 698 5.64 27.92 53.48
CA LEU A 698 5.77 29.13 54.31
C LEU A 698 4.52 29.42 55.17
N ARG A 699 3.33 29.07 54.67
CA ARG A 699 2.05 29.25 55.38
C ARG A 699 1.83 28.19 56.44
N CYS A 700 2.20 26.94 56.15
CA CYS A 700 1.98 25.82 57.05
C CYS A 700 3.05 25.70 58.16
N GLU A 701 4.28 26.16 57.91
CA GLU A 701 5.38 26.03 58.87
C GLU A 701 5.26 27.00 60.05
N GLN A 702 5.31 26.42 61.26
CA GLN A 702 5.17 27.12 62.54
C GLN A 702 6.53 27.40 63.19
N ASP A 703 7.56 26.60 62.86
CA ASP A 703 8.91 26.73 63.39
C ASP A 703 9.63 27.96 62.79
N PRO A 704 10.07 28.95 63.60
CA PRO A 704 10.69 30.18 63.11
C PRO A 704 12.01 29.94 62.38
N GLU A 705 12.80 28.93 62.79
CA GLU A 705 14.10 28.63 62.17
C GLU A 705 13.91 28.01 60.79
N LYS A 706 13.00 27.03 60.67
CA LYS A 706 12.62 26.45 59.37
C LYS A 706 11.96 27.50 58.48
N LYS A 707 11.10 28.35 59.02
CA LYS A 707 10.48 29.44 58.25
C LYS A 707 11.53 30.42 57.72
N ALA A 708 12.59 30.72 58.47
CA ALA A 708 13.72 31.51 57.98
C ALA A 708 14.48 30.78 56.86
N PHE A 709 14.70 29.47 56.98
CA PHE A 709 15.34 28.66 55.93
C PHE A 709 14.49 28.58 54.65
N ILE A 710 13.17 28.41 54.76
CA ILE A 710 12.26 28.42 53.61
C ILE A 710 12.28 29.80 52.93
N ARG A 711 12.33 30.90 53.70
CA ARG A 711 12.47 32.27 53.12
C ARG A 711 13.78 32.45 52.35
N GLN A 712 14.88 31.84 52.82
CA GLN A 712 16.16 31.87 52.11
C GLN A 712 16.08 31.12 50.77
N ASN A 713 15.45 29.95 50.76
CA ASN A 713 15.19 29.17 49.54
C ASN A 713 14.25 29.91 48.57
N ALA A 714 13.22 30.58 49.09
CA ALA A 714 12.36 31.46 48.32
C ALA A 714 13.16 32.62 47.70
N SER A 715 14.10 33.23 48.44
CA SER A 715 15.03 34.25 47.92
C SER A 715 15.77 33.76 46.70
N PHE A 716 16.36 32.58 46.83
CA PHE A 716 17.15 32.00 45.77
C PHE A 716 16.29 31.76 44.52
N LEU A 717 15.10 31.19 44.67
CA LEU A 717 14.17 30.97 43.56
C LEU A 717 13.80 32.30 42.85
N TYR A 718 13.39 33.33 43.60
CA TYR A 718 12.85 34.56 43.03
C TYR A 718 13.90 35.58 42.56
N GLU A 719 15.01 35.69 43.27
CA GLU A 719 16.05 36.70 42.99
C GLU A 719 17.17 36.16 42.11
N THR A 720 17.37 34.84 42.10
CA THR A 720 18.46 34.22 41.36
C THR A 720 17.93 33.36 40.21
N VAL A 721 17.03 32.40 40.47
CA VAL A 721 16.59 31.45 39.44
C VAL A 721 15.68 32.10 38.40
N LEU A 722 14.61 32.79 38.81
CA LEU A 722 13.68 33.41 37.85
C LEU A 722 14.35 34.43 36.92
N PRO A 723 15.22 35.36 37.40
CA PRO A 723 15.89 36.29 36.51
C PRO A 723 16.86 35.60 35.54
N VAL A 724 17.50 34.50 35.95
CA VAL A 724 18.37 33.71 35.06
C VAL A 724 17.56 33.01 33.98
N VAL A 725 16.41 32.42 34.33
CA VAL A 725 15.48 31.80 33.37
C VAL A 725 14.94 32.83 32.38
N GLU A 726 14.48 33.99 32.88
CA GLU A 726 13.98 35.11 32.08
C GLU A 726 15.06 35.59 31.11
N LYS A 727 16.24 35.96 31.60
CA LYS A 727 17.35 36.43 30.77
C LYS A 727 17.75 35.39 29.72
N ARG A 728 17.80 34.11 30.08
CA ARG A 728 18.18 33.05 29.14
C ARG A 728 17.11 32.84 28.06
N PHE A 729 15.84 32.93 28.42
CA PHE A 729 14.72 32.90 27.48
C PHE A 729 14.78 34.10 26.53
N GLU A 730 15.00 35.31 27.05
CA GLU A 730 15.14 36.53 26.25
C GLU A 730 16.31 36.47 25.27
N GLU A 731 17.46 35.97 25.70
CA GLU A 731 18.63 35.74 24.83
C GLU A 731 18.36 34.68 23.75
N GLY A 732 17.58 33.64 24.05
CA GLY A 732 17.26 32.57 23.11
C GLY A 732 16.19 32.94 22.09
N VAL A 733 15.22 33.77 22.49
CA VAL A 733 14.02 34.11 21.72
C VAL A 733 14.13 35.50 21.08
N GLY A 734 14.96 36.38 21.63
CA GLY A 734 15.13 37.77 21.19
C GLY A 734 13.97 38.70 21.58
N LYS A 735 13.01 38.24 22.40
CA LYS A 735 11.87 39.04 22.89
C LYS A 735 11.70 38.91 24.40
N PRO A 736 11.34 40.01 25.10
CA PRO A 736 11.05 39.98 26.53
C PRO A 736 9.78 39.16 26.84
N ALA A 737 9.89 38.28 27.83
CA ALA A 737 8.79 37.44 28.28
C ALA A 737 7.96 38.14 29.38
N LYS A 738 6.96 38.91 28.98
CA LYS A 738 6.08 39.64 29.93
C LYS A 738 5.46 38.73 30.99
N GLN A 739 5.03 37.52 30.63
CA GLN A 739 4.45 36.56 31.57
C GLN A 739 5.43 36.09 32.66
N LEU A 740 6.71 35.90 32.31
CA LEU A 740 7.75 35.56 33.28
C LEU A 740 8.09 36.77 34.18
N GLN A 741 8.08 37.97 33.61
CA GLN A 741 8.23 39.23 34.36
C GLN A 741 7.08 39.46 35.34
N ASP A 742 5.84 39.22 34.90
CA ASP A 742 4.64 39.33 35.72
C ASP A 742 4.65 38.29 36.84
N LEU A 743 5.09 37.06 36.56
CA LEU A 743 5.27 36.02 37.58
C LEU A 743 6.34 36.43 38.61
N ARG A 744 7.47 37.00 38.17
CA ARG A 744 8.53 37.54 39.05
C ARG A 744 8.01 38.70 39.90
N ASN A 745 7.18 39.58 39.34
CA ASN A 745 6.65 40.75 40.05
C ASN A 745 5.55 40.36 41.05
N THR A 746 4.65 39.45 40.67
CA THR A 746 3.56 38.94 41.52
C THR A 746 4.11 38.13 42.69
N SER A 747 5.13 37.32 42.45
CA SER A 747 5.80 36.56 43.50
C SER A 747 6.68 37.41 44.44
N ARG A 748 7.26 38.51 43.95
CA ARG A 748 7.92 39.53 44.81
C ARG A 748 6.94 40.22 45.76
N LEU A 749 5.69 40.45 45.35
CA LEU A 749 4.64 41.02 46.20
C LEU A 749 4.26 40.09 47.36
N MET A 750 4.23 38.77 47.16
CA MET A 750 3.95 37.79 48.23
C MET A 750 5.04 37.76 49.32
N ARG A 751 6.26 38.18 48.97
CA ARG A 751 7.39 38.30 49.88
C ARG A 751 7.27 39.44 50.89
N VAL A 752 6.50 40.47 50.54
CA VAL A 752 6.35 41.70 51.34
C VAL A 752 5.22 41.58 52.36
N ASN A 753 4.28 40.65 52.20
CA ASN A 753 3.07 40.59 53.02
C ASN A 753 2.88 39.23 53.74
N PRO A 754 3.60 38.97 54.84
CA PRO A 754 3.53 37.70 55.57
C PRO A 754 2.18 37.41 56.26
N GLU A 755 1.23 38.35 56.24
CA GLU A 755 -0.12 38.21 56.82
C GLU A 755 -1.25 38.22 55.78
N SER A 756 -0.93 38.27 54.48
CA SER A 756 -1.95 38.30 53.44
C SER A 756 -2.58 36.91 53.25
N THR A 757 -3.75 36.71 53.85
CA THR A 757 -4.62 35.54 53.69
C THR A 757 -5.40 35.53 52.36
N THR A 758 -5.16 36.47 51.44
CA THR A 758 -5.88 36.52 50.18
C THR A 758 -5.28 35.57 49.16
N SER A 759 -6.02 34.49 48.92
CA SER A 759 -5.88 33.52 47.84
C SER A 759 -5.72 34.17 46.47
N VAL A 760 -4.83 33.64 45.65
CA VAL A 760 -5.02 33.64 44.20
C VAL A 760 -5.28 32.18 43.81
N VAL A 761 -6.52 31.94 43.39
CA VAL A 761 -6.96 30.74 42.66
C VAL A 761 -6.23 30.71 41.32
#